data_AF-A0A6L9TAP5-F1
#
_entry.id   AF-A0A6L9TAP5-F1
#
_cell.length_a   1.000
_cell.length_b   1.000
_cell.length_c   1.000
_cell.angle_alpha   90.00
_cell.angle_beta   90.00
_cell.angle_gamma   90.00
#
_symmetry.space_group_name_H-M   'P 1'
#
loop_
_entity.id
_entity.type
_entity.pdbx_description
1 polymer ?
#
loop_
_entity_poly.entity_id
_entity_poly.type
_entity_poly.pdbx_seq_one_letter_code
_entity_poly.pdbx_strand_id
1 'polypeptide(L)'
;MKHVFQVFARDIRRILAVPMAVITVLGICTIPALYSWFNVAAFWNPYDNTGALRVAVVNEDRGAKDETMGELNIGDQVETSLHDNHQLDWTFMEREQALDEVRAGRSYAAIIIPRDFSADLMTIATGDFHQPKIDYYANEKTSPITPRITDTGAGTLERQINSQFLSTVSKTAAEAMAKAANTTSAHADAAHRETSNGVNKALDGIDDAETKLDSLIAAVDDGSAKVAEARKALNGISGKAAKAQNTLDSGIASLSDAQNGLTSLSSGLAVKSASASAALSTGSQNANSFIGKASGSVLGAKERADSAVDSAQDAVDANAAIVDALKDSEFAGTDSGKALITQLEQRNQESRKALDALRTAGTNVGDSATAIAGAANDIDAANQNTIAALQNTQSTLGGTTTSGLNSALGSFSASATTLSGTLAKVGPAVDEADTALNQLSTTLAKTSKALKGSKQSLAATRTTLNDIGSDMNAASSAGTFDRLRSALGASSDEVASFVASPTALETHTVYALNSYGSAVAPMFTNLALWIGAFTLAMMVHLEVDDEGIPGLTSSQKYLGRWLLLAVLSCVQALITTTGNLVIGVQSANVPALYLTTMFIGVVYVSIIYAMCISFAHVGRGLTVLLTVLQVPGSSGMYPIEMMPKEFQRIYPFLPITHGNNALRETIGGFYGDHYWRYLTTLTLFAAVAFVVGMTLRPYLNNLNTMVSRRFAATDLLAAEKPVAMRNRYRLDQMLRALSDSEEFHAGIMRRAAMFERWYPRLKRGALVAGIILPIGLTAFSLTTGEKIGILMAWVIWIVAIITFLIGIEFIYDGIQRQIRLGNMDGDELRNVYREQRLHKKPLNPLSILDAGERGGRTPKHSAAAGTARKEA
;
A
#
# COMPACT_ATOMS: atom_id res chain seq x y z
N MET A 1 42.17 -12.32 12.77
CA MET A 1 42.23 -10.84 12.71
C MET A 1 43.57 -10.32 12.17
N LYS A 2 44.73 -10.71 12.73
CA LYS A 2 46.06 -10.21 12.29
C LYS A 2 46.30 -10.28 10.76
N HIS A 3 45.98 -11.42 10.13
CA HIS A 3 46.11 -11.57 8.68
C HIS A 3 45.17 -10.67 7.86
N VAL A 4 43.97 -10.38 8.36
CA VAL A 4 43.01 -9.46 7.70
C VAL A 4 43.60 -8.06 7.61
N PHE A 5 44.15 -7.58 8.73
CA PHE A 5 44.78 -6.26 8.78
C PHE A 5 46.06 -6.19 7.94
N GLN A 6 46.84 -7.28 7.87
CA GLN A 6 48.02 -7.35 7.00
C GLN A 6 47.64 -7.21 5.52
N VAL A 7 46.57 -7.88 5.07
CA VAL A 7 46.05 -7.74 3.69
C VAL A 7 45.64 -6.29 3.43
N PHE A 8 44.84 -5.71 4.33
CA PHE A 8 44.39 -4.32 4.19
C PHE A 8 45.56 -3.33 4.13
N ALA A 9 46.50 -3.42 5.07
CA ALA A 9 47.66 -2.52 5.13
C ALA A 9 48.56 -2.68 3.90
N ARG A 10 48.70 -3.90 3.37
CA ARG A 10 49.42 -4.16 2.11
C ARG A 10 48.74 -3.46 0.93
N ASP A 11 47.43 -3.59 0.81
CA ASP A 11 46.68 -3.03 -0.31
C ASP A 11 46.67 -1.49 -0.28
N ILE A 12 46.51 -0.88 0.90
CA ILE A 12 46.68 0.57 1.09
C ILE A 12 48.08 1.01 0.68
N ARG A 13 49.13 0.28 1.10
CA ARG A 13 50.51 0.61 0.72
C ARG A 13 50.72 0.50 -0.80
N ARG A 14 50.13 -0.49 -1.47
CA ARG A 14 50.18 -0.64 -2.93
C ARG A 14 49.52 0.54 -3.64
N ILE A 15 48.37 1.01 -3.15
CA ILE A 15 47.69 2.19 -3.70
C ILE A 15 48.56 3.44 -3.52
N LEU A 16 49.06 3.68 -2.29
CA LEU A 16 49.87 4.87 -1.99
C LEU A 16 51.24 4.87 -2.68
N ALA A 17 51.79 3.70 -3.02
CA ALA A 17 53.06 3.59 -3.72
C ALA A 17 52.98 4.03 -5.20
N VAL A 18 51.79 4.05 -5.80
CA VAL A 18 51.59 4.40 -7.21
C VAL A 18 50.75 5.68 -7.29
N PRO A 19 51.35 6.85 -7.61
CA PRO A 19 50.63 8.13 -7.64
C PRO A 19 49.39 8.11 -8.53
N MET A 20 49.48 7.47 -9.71
CA MET A 20 48.34 7.33 -10.63
C MET A 20 47.20 6.49 -10.02
N ALA A 21 47.51 5.50 -9.17
CA ALA A 21 46.48 4.73 -8.46
C ALA A 21 45.78 5.58 -7.40
N VAL A 22 46.51 6.44 -6.67
CA VAL A 22 45.91 7.40 -5.72
C VAL A 22 44.95 8.35 -6.44
N ILE A 23 45.37 8.96 -7.55
CA ILE A 23 44.52 9.86 -8.35
C ILE A 23 43.27 9.12 -8.84
N THR A 24 43.44 7.90 -9.33
CA THR A 24 42.32 7.07 -9.81
C THR A 24 41.34 6.75 -8.68
N VAL A 25 41.84 6.37 -7.50
CA VAL A 25 41.00 6.07 -6.33
C VAL A 25 40.26 7.31 -5.85
N LEU A 26 40.92 8.48 -5.82
CA LEU A 26 40.26 9.75 -5.49
C LEU A 26 39.17 10.09 -6.52
N GLY A 27 39.45 9.94 -7.82
CA GLY A 27 38.45 10.13 -8.87
C GLY A 27 37.23 9.23 -8.70
N ILE A 28 37.44 7.93 -8.43
CA ILE A 28 36.37 6.97 -8.15
C ILE A 28 35.59 7.34 -6.87
N CYS A 29 36.24 7.92 -5.88
CA CYS A 29 35.58 8.36 -4.65
C CYS A 29 34.73 9.63 -4.86
N THR A 30 35.07 10.47 -5.84
CA THR A 30 34.38 11.75 -6.10
C THR A 30 33.20 11.60 -7.08
N ILE A 31 33.27 10.70 -8.06
CA ILE A 31 32.21 10.51 -9.08
C ILE A 31 30.79 10.40 -8.48
N PRO A 32 30.55 9.60 -7.43
CA PRO A 32 29.21 9.47 -6.88
C PRO A 32 28.73 10.75 -6.17
N ALA A 33 29.65 11.49 -5.57
CA ALA A 33 29.34 12.75 -4.91
C ALA A 33 28.80 13.78 -5.92
N LEU A 34 29.36 13.84 -7.14
CA LEU A 34 28.85 14.69 -8.21
C LEU A 34 27.39 14.41 -8.52
N TYR A 35 26.97 13.13 -8.53
CA TYR A 35 25.57 12.78 -8.74
C TYR A 35 24.66 13.41 -7.66
N SER A 36 25.03 13.29 -6.38
CA SER A 36 24.27 13.91 -5.30
C SER A 36 24.22 15.43 -5.45
N TRP A 37 25.38 16.06 -5.65
CA TRP A 37 25.52 17.51 -5.68
C TRP A 37 24.74 18.16 -6.81
N PHE A 38 24.89 17.67 -8.05
CA PHE A 38 24.18 18.25 -9.19
C PHE A 38 22.67 18.10 -9.06
N ASN A 39 22.20 16.95 -8.56
CA ASN A 39 20.76 16.75 -8.38
C ASN A 39 20.21 17.61 -7.24
N VAL A 40 20.86 17.64 -6.07
CA VAL A 40 20.42 18.48 -4.95
C VAL A 40 20.43 19.96 -5.33
N ALA A 41 21.45 20.43 -6.05
CA ALA A 41 21.53 21.80 -6.54
C ALA A 41 20.45 22.11 -7.58
N ALA A 42 20.19 21.19 -8.53
CA ALA A 42 19.14 21.36 -9.54
C ALA A 42 17.73 21.43 -8.92
N PHE A 43 17.50 20.69 -7.84
CA PHE A 43 16.24 20.69 -7.09
C PHE A 43 16.29 21.60 -5.86
N TRP A 44 17.16 22.61 -5.80
CA TRP A 44 17.32 23.40 -4.56
C TRP A 44 16.03 24.11 -4.16
N ASN A 45 15.48 24.96 -5.04
CA ASN A 45 14.23 25.70 -4.83
C ASN A 45 13.43 25.85 -6.15
N PRO A 46 12.81 24.78 -6.66
CA PRO A 46 11.99 24.87 -7.87
C PRO A 46 10.71 25.70 -7.66
N TYR A 47 10.21 25.79 -6.43
CA TYR A 47 8.95 26.47 -6.10
C TYR A 47 9.09 27.98 -5.84
N ASP A 48 10.29 28.47 -5.52
CA ASP A 48 10.52 29.92 -5.37
C ASP A 48 10.74 30.62 -6.72
N ASN A 49 11.06 29.86 -7.77
CA ASN A 49 11.31 30.35 -9.13
C ASN A 49 10.08 30.24 -10.04
N THR A 50 8.86 30.24 -9.47
CA THR A 50 7.61 30.15 -10.24
C THR A 50 7.33 31.38 -11.09
N GLY A 51 8.01 32.51 -10.86
CA GLY A 51 7.87 33.73 -11.66
C GLY A 51 8.28 33.61 -13.13
N ALA A 52 8.86 32.48 -13.54
CA ALA A 52 9.10 32.16 -14.96
C ALA A 52 7.96 31.33 -15.61
N LEU A 53 6.95 30.93 -14.83
CA LEU A 53 5.78 30.21 -15.33
C LEU A 53 4.74 31.21 -15.83
N ARG A 54 4.70 31.33 -17.17
CA ARG A 54 3.75 32.20 -17.85
C ARG A 54 2.32 31.66 -17.75
N VAL A 55 1.41 32.49 -17.23
CA VAL A 55 -0.03 32.22 -17.14
C VAL A 55 -0.77 33.34 -17.88
N ALA A 56 -1.53 32.96 -18.90
CA ALA A 56 -2.36 33.90 -19.63
C ALA A 56 -3.60 34.27 -18.81
N VAL A 57 -3.93 35.56 -18.76
CA VAL A 57 -5.13 36.06 -18.09
C VAL A 57 -5.97 36.81 -19.11
N VAL A 58 -7.25 36.50 -19.16
CA VAL A 58 -8.24 37.13 -20.03
C VAL A 58 -9.34 37.69 -19.15
N ASN A 59 -9.52 39.00 -19.17
CA ASN A 59 -10.60 39.68 -18.48
C ASN A 59 -11.64 40.12 -19.53
N GLU A 60 -12.79 39.43 -19.60
CA GLU A 60 -13.91 39.85 -20.43
C GLU A 60 -15.02 40.53 -19.59
N ASP A 61 -14.87 40.61 -18.27
CA ASP A 61 -15.87 41.16 -17.35
C ASP A 61 -16.20 42.60 -17.70
N ARG A 62 -17.50 42.91 -17.74
CA ARG A 62 -17.97 44.28 -18.08
C ARG A 62 -18.24 45.11 -16.84
N GLY A 63 -18.08 44.53 -15.65
CA GLY A 63 -18.63 45.07 -14.43
C GLY A 63 -20.16 45.05 -14.45
N ALA A 64 -20.76 45.41 -13.34
CA ALA A 64 -22.20 45.61 -13.26
C ALA A 64 -22.56 46.76 -12.30
N LYS A 65 -23.78 47.29 -12.43
CA LYS A 65 -24.26 48.41 -11.62
C LYS A 65 -25.59 48.05 -10.95
N ASP A 66 -25.69 48.32 -9.66
CA ASP A 66 -26.92 48.14 -8.88
C ASP A 66 -27.22 49.42 -8.05
N GLU A 67 -28.50 49.76 -7.89
CA GLU A 67 -28.92 50.97 -7.13
C GLU A 67 -28.54 50.90 -5.64
N THR A 68 -28.37 49.70 -5.11
CA THR A 68 -28.09 49.40 -3.70
C THR A 68 -26.60 49.23 -3.42
N MET A 69 -25.86 48.60 -4.36
CA MET A 69 -24.43 48.29 -4.20
C MET A 69 -23.47 49.18 -5.00
N GLY A 70 -23.98 50.04 -5.89
CA GLY A 70 -23.17 50.92 -6.72
C GLY A 70 -22.59 50.21 -7.95
N GLU A 71 -21.52 50.77 -8.51
CA GLU A 71 -20.78 50.18 -9.64
C GLU A 71 -19.72 49.21 -9.11
N LEU A 72 -19.80 47.95 -9.54
CA LEU A 72 -18.90 46.88 -9.14
C LEU A 72 -18.24 46.27 -10.37
N ASN A 73 -16.92 46.38 -10.46
CA ASN A 73 -16.12 45.66 -11.45
C ASN A 73 -15.02 44.89 -10.72
N ILE A 74 -15.29 43.61 -10.46
CA ILE A 74 -14.34 42.69 -9.82
C ILE A 74 -13.27 42.24 -10.81
N GLY A 75 -13.60 42.06 -12.10
CA GLY A 75 -12.64 41.68 -13.14
C GLY A 75 -11.44 42.64 -13.21
N ASP A 76 -11.67 43.95 -13.28
CA ASP A 76 -10.60 44.96 -13.34
C ASP A 76 -9.76 45.00 -12.05
N GLN A 77 -10.39 44.79 -10.90
CA GLN A 77 -9.70 44.75 -9.61
C GLN A 77 -8.80 43.51 -9.49
N VAL A 78 -9.27 42.39 -10.02
CA VAL A 78 -8.52 41.14 -10.12
C VAL A 78 -7.33 41.31 -11.07
N GLU A 79 -7.55 41.89 -12.24
CA GLU A 79 -6.50 42.18 -13.21
C GLU A 79 -5.41 43.09 -12.61
N THR A 80 -5.80 44.14 -11.90
CA THR A 80 -4.88 45.03 -11.18
C THR A 80 -4.08 44.27 -10.10
N SER A 81 -4.76 43.43 -9.32
CA SER A 81 -4.11 42.63 -8.24
C SER A 81 -3.14 41.59 -8.79
N LEU A 82 -3.44 41.00 -9.94
CA LEU A 82 -2.57 40.06 -10.64
C LEU A 82 -1.36 40.77 -11.26
N HIS A 83 -1.52 42.01 -11.70
CA HIS A 83 -0.40 42.84 -12.17
C HIS A 83 0.65 43.09 -11.08
N ASP A 84 0.21 43.31 -9.84
CA ASP A 84 1.07 43.52 -8.67
C ASP A 84 1.63 42.21 -8.08
N ASN A 85 1.10 41.06 -8.49
CA ASN A 85 1.54 39.75 -8.04
C ASN A 85 2.70 39.22 -8.90
N HIS A 86 3.89 39.05 -8.34
CA HIS A 86 5.06 38.55 -9.08
C HIS A 86 5.38 37.07 -8.83
N GLN A 87 4.45 36.31 -8.27
CA GLN A 87 4.66 34.89 -7.98
C GLN A 87 4.65 34.03 -9.25
N LEU A 88 3.89 34.44 -10.28
CA LEU A 88 3.80 33.83 -11.61
C LEU A 88 3.98 34.93 -12.67
N ASP A 89 4.32 34.55 -13.90
CA ASP A 89 4.40 35.48 -15.03
C ASP A 89 3.01 35.70 -15.64
N TRP A 90 2.22 36.56 -15.02
CA TRP A 90 0.88 36.90 -15.49
C TRP A 90 0.97 37.74 -16.77
N THR A 91 0.41 37.22 -17.87
CA THR A 91 0.33 37.96 -19.13
C THR A 91 -1.11 38.15 -19.54
N PHE A 92 -1.53 39.41 -19.67
CA PHE A 92 -2.87 39.77 -20.09
C PHE A 92 -2.98 39.80 -21.61
N MET A 93 -4.00 39.14 -22.15
CA MET A 93 -4.21 39.05 -23.60
C MET A 93 -5.66 38.71 -23.96
N GLU A 94 -5.99 38.77 -25.25
CA GLU A 94 -7.30 38.39 -25.76
C GLU A 94 -7.54 36.88 -25.70
N ARG A 95 -8.81 36.48 -25.61
CA ARG A 95 -9.25 35.08 -25.45
C ARG A 95 -8.64 34.13 -26.48
N GLU A 96 -8.66 34.49 -27.75
CA GLU A 96 -8.12 33.65 -28.82
C GLU A 96 -6.60 33.48 -28.71
N GLN A 97 -5.88 34.54 -28.34
CA GLN A 97 -4.43 34.51 -28.14
C GLN A 97 -4.05 33.67 -26.93
N ALA A 98 -4.79 33.80 -25.82
CA ALA A 98 -4.56 33.00 -24.61
C ALA A 98 -4.70 31.51 -24.89
N LEU A 99 -5.77 31.12 -25.59
CA LEU A 99 -6.00 29.72 -25.95
C LEU A 99 -4.94 29.19 -26.93
N ASP A 100 -4.48 30.00 -27.88
CA ASP A 100 -3.38 29.61 -28.78
C ASP A 100 -2.04 29.48 -28.04
N GLU A 101 -1.71 30.40 -27.13
CA GLU A 101 -0.49 30.31 -26.32
C GLU A 101 -0.48 29.08 -25.42
N VAL A 102 -1.61 28.75 -24.78
CA VAL A 102 -1.75 27.52 -23.98
C VAL A 102 -1.60 26.30 -24.86
N ARG A 103 -2.25 26.23 -26.03
CA ARG A 103 -2.11 25.11 -26.97
C ARG A 103 -0.70 24.95 -27.51
N ALA A 104 -0.03 26.06 -27.81
CA ALA A 104 1.35 26.09 -28.30
C ALA A 104 2.39 25.82 -27.20
N GLY A 105 1.99 25.82 -25.93
CA GLY A 105 2.89 25.65 -24.79
C GLY A 105 3.77 26.87 -24.50
N ARG A 106 3.41 28.05 -25.03
CA ARG A 106 4.04 29.33 -24.69
C ARG A 106 3.55 29.85 -23.34
N SER A 107 2.27 29.62 -23.04
CA SER A 107 1.68 29.79 -21.71
C SER A 107 1.34 28.42 -21.13
N TYR A 108 1.53 28.24 -19.83
CA TYR A 108 1.28 26.96 -19.16
C TYR A 108 -0.19 26.79 -18.74
N ALA A 109 -0.87 27.90 -18.49
CA ALA A 109 -2.30 27.93 -18.22
C ALA A 109 -2.92 29.23 -18.74
N ALA A 110 -4.25 29.24 -18.91
CA ALA A 110 -5.05 30.44 -19.14
C ALA A 110 -6.20 30.51 -18.14
N ILE A 111 -6.44 31.69 -17.60
CA ILE A 111 -7.57 32.03 -16.73
C ILE A 111 -8.45 33.03 -17.49
N ILE A 112 -9.73 32.73 -17.63
CA ILE A 112 -10.68 33.58 -18.35
C ILE A 112 -11.81 33.97 -17.39
N ILE A 113 -11.89 35.27 -17.12
CA ILE A 113 -12.97 35.90 -16.36
C ILE A 113 -14.07 36.26 -17.38
N PRO A 114 -15.27 35.65 -17.29
CA PRO A 114 -16.33 35.85 -18.27
C PRO A 114 -17.00 37.22 -18.13
N ARG A 115 -17.75 37.60 -19.17
CA ARG A 115 -18.39 38.92 -19.30
C ARG A 115 -19.35 39.30 -18.18
N ASP A 116 -20.04 38.30 -17.64
CA ASP A 116 -21.10 38.48 -16.66
C ASP A 116 -20.59 38.22 -15.23
N PHE A 117 -19.28 38.09 -15.03
CA PHE A 117 -18.69 37.68 -13.75
C PHE A 117 -19.08 38.60 -12.58
N SER A 118 -18.95 39.92 -12.74
CA SER A 118 -19.40 40.87 -11.72
C SER A 118 -20.92 40.95 -11.58
N ALA A 119 -21.67 40.70 -12.66
CA ALA A 119 -23.14 40.70 -12.65
C ALA A 119 -23.67 39.51 -11.85
N ASP A 120 -23.14 38.31 -12.11
CA ASP A 120 -23.46 37.07 -11.39
C ASP A 120 -23.17 37.22 -9.89
N LEU A 121 -22.03 37.82 -9.52
CA LEU A 121 -21.70 38.09 -8.11
C LEU A 121 -22.72 38.98 -7.40
N MET A 122 -23.31 39.96 -8.10
CA MET A 122 -24.31 40.86 -7.50
C MET A 122 -25.68 40.21 -7.33
N THR A 123 -25.96 39.10 -8.00
CA THR A 123 -27.24 38.38 -7.83
C THR A 123 -27.48 37.87 -6.41
N ILE A 124 -26.42 37.77 -5.59
CA ILE A 124 -26.55 37.44 -4.17
C ILE A 124 -27.37 38.49 -3.39
N ALA A 125 -27.31 39.75 -3.83
CA ALA A 125 -28.00 40.87 -3.19
C ALA A 125 -29.45 40.99 -3.64
N THR A 126 -29.79 40.46 -4.82
CA THR A 126 -31.11 40.56 -5.44
C THR A 126 -31.99 39.32 -5.20
N GLY A 127 -31.42 38.23 -4.67
CA GLY A 127 -32.14 37.02 -4.27
C GLY A 127 -32.30 35.96 -5.37
N ASP A 128 -31.83 36.21 -6.60
CA ASP A 128 -31.84 35.27 -7.73
C ASP A 128 -30.41 34.79 -8.05
N PHE A 129 -29.82 34.04 -7.11
CA PHE A 129 -28.38 33.74 -7.11
C PHE A 129 -27.92 32.91 -8.32
N HIS A 130 -27.03 33.51 -9.12
CA HIS A 130 -26.28 32.88 -10.19
C HIS A 130 -24.81 32.76 -9.78
N GLN A 131 -24.29 31.53 -9.70
CA GLN A 131 -22.92 31.28 -9.29
C GLN A 131 -21.94 31.71 -10.41
N PRO A 132 -21.04 32.69 -10.16
CA PRO A 132 -20.05 33.12 -11.14
C PRO A 132 -19.04 31.98 -11.39
N LYS A 133 -18.60 31.85 -12.65
CA LYS A 133 -17.62 30.83 -13.06
C LYS A 133 -16.40 31.49 -13.66
N ILE A 134 -15.23 30.88 -13.49
CA ILE A 134 -13.99 31.27 -14.16
C ILE A 134 -13.54 30.07 -14.99
N ASP A 135 -13.26 30.29 -16.28
CA ASP A 135 -12.73 29.20 -17.10
C ASP A 135 -11.22 29.10 -16.87
N TYR A 136 -10.75 27.89 -16.54
CA TYR A 136 -9.33 27.60 -16.38
C TYR A 136 -8.88 26.53 -17.38
N TYR A 137 -7.86 26.85 -18.16
CA TYR A 137 -7.27 25.96 -19.14
C TYR A 137 -5.82 25.68 -18.75
N ALA A 138 -5.49 24.43 -18.42
CA ALA A 138 -4.11 24.02 -18.14
C ALA A 138 -3.53 23.21 -19.30
N ASN A 139 -2.26 23.46 -19.64
CA ASN A 139 -1.52 22.60 -20.57
C ASN A 139 -0.73 21.53 -19.80
N GLU A 140 -1.35 20.38 -19.58
CA GLU A 140 -0.69 19.26 -18.89
C GLU A 140 0.42 18.59 -19.73
N LYS A 141 0.49 18.87 -21.05
CA LYS A 141 1.45 18.24 -21.96
C LYS A 141 2.87 18.76 -21.74
N THR A 142 3.04 20.04 -21.41
CA THR A 142 4.37 20.66 -21.25
C THR A 142 5.05 20.20 -19.97
N SER A 143 4.27 19.97 -18.90
CA SER A 143 4.80 19.50 -17.62
C SER A 143 3.68 18.92 -16.75
N PRO A 144 3.88 17.74 -16.14
CA PRO A 144 2.88 17.10 -15.27
C PRO A 144 2.74 17.78 -13.90
N ILE A 145 3.71 18.59 -13.49
CA ILE A 145 3.69 19.30 -12.20
C ILE A 145 3.09 20.69 -12.37
N THR A 146 3.20 21.27 -13.57
CA THR A 146 2.77 22.65 -13.79
C THR A 146 1.29 22.89 -13.50
N PRO A 147 0.33 22.04 -13.91
CA PRO A 147 -1.07 22.19 -13.53
C PRO A 147 -1.25 22.35 -12.01
N ARG A 148 -0.49 21.60 -11.19
CA ARG A 148 -0.58 21.72 -9.73
C ARG A 148 -0.04 23.04 -9.19
N ILE A 149 1.00 23.58 -9.84
CA ILE A 149 1.56 24.89 -9.48
C ILE A 149 0.59 26.00 -9.91
N THR A 150 0.06 25.94 -11.14
CA THR A 150 -0.89 26.93 -11.67
C THR A 150 -2.26 26.84 -11.00
N ASP A 151 -2.68 25.65 -10.53
CA ASP A 151 -3.87 25.46 -9.68
C ASP A 151 -3.73 26.20 -8.35
N THR A 152 -2.54 26.22 -7.77
CA THR A 152 -2.26 27.00 -6.55
C THR A 152 -2.35 28.51 -6.83
N GLY A 153 -1.94 28.94 -8.02
CA GLY A 153 -2.16 30.29 -8.53
C GLY A 153 -3.66 30.61 -8.68
N ALA A 154 -4.43 29.72 -9.31
CA ALA A 154 -5.89 29.87 -9.46
C ALA A 154 -6.63 29.88 -8.11
N GLY A 155 -6.21 29.06 -7.13
CA GLY A 155 -6.76 29.10 -5.77
C GLY A 155 -6.34 30.34 -4.97
N THR A 156 -5.23 30.99 -5.34
CA THR A 156 -4.85 32.30 -4.78
C THR A 156 -5.74 33.40 -5.35
N LEU A 157 -6.01 33.33 -6.65
CA LEU A 157 -6.95 34.20 -7.34
C LEU A 157 -8.37 34.07 -6.75
N GLU A 158 -8.87 32.84 -6.57
CA GLU A 158 -10.18 32.59 -5.94
C GLU A 158 -10.27 33.21 -4.54
N ARG A 159 -9.23 33.05 -3.71
CA ARG A 159 -9.17 33.66 -2.38
C ARG A 159 -9.15 35.18 -2.43
N GLN A 160 -8.41 35.77 -3.37
CA GLN A 160 -8.39 37.22 -3.56
C GLN A 160 -9.76 37.75 -3.99
N ILE A 161 -10.40 37.10 -4.97
CA ILE A 161 -11.76 37.41 -5.43
C ILE A 161 -12.74 37.35 -4.26
N ASN A 162 -12.73 36.26 -3.50
CA ASN A 162 -13.63 36.09 -2.36
C ASN A 162 -13.38 37.16 -1.29
N SER A 163 -12.11 37.48 -0.99
CA SER A 163 -11.78 38.52 -0.02
C SER A 163 -12.22 39.91 -0.46
N GLN A 164 -12.08 40.23 -1.75
CA GLN A 164 -12.43 41.54 -2.30
C GLN A 164 -13.95 41.70 -2.41
N PHE A 165 -14.65 40.64 -2.84
CA PHE A 165 -16.10 40.59 -2.84
C PHE A 165 -16.66 40.74 -1.42
N LEU A 166 -16.15 39.95 -0.47
CA LEU A 166 -16.61 39.96 0.91
C LEU A 166 -16.28 41.29 1.61
N SER A 167 -15.14 41.91 1.28
CA SER A 167 -14.78 43.26 1.70
C SER A 167 -15.76 44.31 1.16
N THR A 168 -16.07 44.26 -0.14
CA THR A 168 -17.03 45.19 -0.77
C THR A 168 -18.42 45.06 -0.18
N VAL A 169 -18.93 43.83 -0.04
CA VAL A 169 -20.23 43.55 0.59
C VAL A 169 -20.25 44.01 2.04
N SER A 170 -19.18 43.77 2.81
CA SER A 170 -19.07 44.19 4.20
C SER A 170 -19.02 45.71 4.34
N LYS A 171 -18.33 46.40 3.44
CA LYS A 171 -18.28 47.87 3.39
C LYS A 171 -19.64 48.47 3.06
N THR A 172 -20.33 47.95 2.04
CA THR A 172 -21.69 48.40 1.70
C THR A 172 -22.69 48.11 2.82
N ALA A 173 -22.57 46.95 3.49
CA ALA A 173 -23.37 46.63 4.67
C ALA A 173 -23.07 47.57 5.85
N ALA A 174 -21.80 47.89 6.10
CA ALA A 174 -21.39 48.84 7.12
C ALA A 174 -21.85 50.28 6.81
N GLU A 175 -21.81 50.71 5.55
CA GLU A 175 -22.32 51.99 5.08
C GLU A 175 -23.85 52.06 5.14
N ALA A 176 -24.55 50.96 4.83
CA ALA A 176 -26.00 50.84 5.00
C ALA A 176 -26.39 50.88 6.49
N MET A 177 -25.63 50.21 7.36
CA MET A 177 -25.78 50.31 8.82
C MET A 177 -25.47 51.71 9.34
N ALA A 178 -24.47 52.41 8.80
CA ALA A 178 -24.13 53.79 9.16
C ALA A 178 -25.19 54.80 8.68
N LYS A 179 -25.79 54.59 7.51
CA LYS A 179 -26.97 55.34 7.04
C LYS A 179 -28.20 55.06 7.90
N ALA A 180 -28.47 53.79 8.23
CA ALA A 180 -29.56 53.40 9.13
C ALA A 180 -29.38 54.00 10.54
N ALA A 181 -28.14 54.08 11.02
CA ALA A 181 -27.76 54.72 12.28
C ALA A 181 -28.01 56.24 12.30
N ASN A 182 -27.85 56.92 11.16
CA ASN A 182 -28.11 58.36 11.03
C ASN A 182 -29.60 58.73 10.89
N THR A 183 -30.50 57.75 10.69
CA THR A 183 -31.93 58.04 10.43
C THR A 183 -32.90 57.61 11.55
N THR A 184 -32.43 57.21 12.73
CA THR A 184 -33.32 56.49 13.66
C THR A 184 -33.21 56.90 15.13
N SER A 185 -33.86 58.00 15.50
CA SER A 185 -34.34 58.27 16.87
C SER A 185 -35.81 57.86 17.09
N ALA A 186 -36.40 57.06 16.18
CA ALA A 186 -37.82 56.68 16.25
C ALA A 186 -38.16 55.18 16.06
N HIS A 187 -37.20 54.28 15.83
CA HIS A 187 -37.48 52.82 15.67
C HIS A 187 -36.81 51.90 16.70
N ALA A 188 -36.25 52.45 17.78
CA ALA A 188 -35.65 51.65 18.84
C ALA A 188 -36.65 50.62 19.42
N ASP A 189 -37.93 51.00 19.60
CA ASP A 189 -38.94 50.11 20.18
C ASP A 189 -39.43 49.01 19.23
N ALA A 190 -39.36 49.23 17.91
CA ALA A 190 -39.80 48.25 16.91
C ALA A 190 -38.70 47.18 16.67
N ALA A 191 -37.45 47.62 16.49
CA ALA A 191 -36.30 46.73 16.38
C ALA A 191 -36.09 45.92 17.67
N HIS A 192 -36.33 46.51 18.85
CA HIS A 192 -36.24 45.79 20.11
C HIS A 192 -37.30 44.69 20.25
N ARG A 193 -38.54 44.94 19.80
CA ARG A 193 -39.61 43.93 19.78
C ARG A 193 -39.36 42.85 18.74
N GLU A 194 -38.86 43.20 17.57
CA GLU A 194 -38.61 42.25 16.48
C GLU A 194 -37.43 41.32 16.80
N THR A 195 -36.32 41.88 17.31
CA THR A 195 -35.17 41.08 17.75
C THR A 195 -35.48 40.28 19.01
N SER A 196 -36.24 40.81 19.98
CA SER A 196 -36.67 40.04 21.16
C SER A 196 -37.63 38.91 20.79
N ASN A 197 -38.55 39.14 19.83
CA ASN A 197 -39.38 38.07 19.27
C ASN A 197 -38.55 37.04 18.49
N GLY A 198 -37.50 37.47 17.77
CA GLY A 198 -36.56 36.58 17.09
C GLY A 198 -35.76 35.70 18.05
N VAL A 199 -35.24 36.28 19.14
CA VAL A 199 -34.56 35.54 20.21
C VAL A 199 -35.51 34.56 20.90
N ASN A 200 -36.74 34.96 21.20
CA ASN A 200 -37.75 34.06 21.78
C ASN A 200 -38.11 32.91 20.83
N LYS A 201 -38.31 33.18 19.53
CA LYS A 201 -38.54 32.12 18.53
C LYS A 201 -37.34 31.18 18.37
N ALA A 202 -36.12 31.70 18.48
CA ALA A 202 -34.90 30.88 18.47
C ALA A 202 -34.80 30.02 19.73
N LEU A 203 -35.18 30.54 20.90
CA LEU A 203 -35.24 29.80 22.16
C LEU A 203 -36.32 28.70 22.12
N ASP A 204 -37.49 28.99 21.55
CA ASP A 204 -38.57 28.03 21.30
C ASP A 204 -38.12 26.92 20.34
N GLY A 205 -37.40 27.28 19.27
CA GLY A 205 -36.81 26.32 18.34
C GLY A 205 -35.75 25.43 18.98
N ILE A 206 -34.95 25.98 19.92
CA ILE A 206 -34.01 25.20 20.73
C ILE A 206 -34.76 24.28 21.71
N ASP A 207 -35.91 24.70 22.26
CA ASP A 207 -36.73 23.87 23.18
C ASP A 207 -37.32 22.66 22.46
N ASP A 208 -37.85 22.89 21.26
CA ASP A 208 -38.37 21.84 20.40
C ASP A 208 -37.24 20.88 19.96
N ALA A 209 -36.08 21.42 19.61
CA ALA A 209 -34.91 20.62 19.25
C ALA A 209 -34.36 19.80 20.43
N GLU A 210 -34.30 20.35 21.65
CA GLU A 210 -33.88 19.61 22.85
C GLU A 210 -34.87 18.49 23.21
N THR A 211 -36.18 18.74 23.10
CA THR A 211 -37.24 17.73 23.34
C THR A 211 -37.17 16.59 22.33
N LYS A 212 -36.92 16.91 21.05
CA LYS A 212 -36.73 15.92 19.99
C LYS A 212 -35.42 15.15 20.16
N LEU A 213 -34.34 15.80 20.59
CA LEU A 213 -33.08 15.15 20.95
C LEU A 213 -33.26 14.19 22.13
N ASP A 214 -34.06 14.54 23.14
CA ASP A 214 -34.36 13.65 24.27
C ASP A 214 -35.13 12.40 23.83
N SER A 215 -36.13 12.58 22.97
CA SER A 215 -36.88 11.45 22.38
C SER A 215 -35.97 10.55 21.54
N LEU A 216 -35.03 11.14 20.80
CA LEU A 216 -34.06 10.41 19.97
C LEU A 216 -33.01 9.68 20.81
N ILE A 217 -32.50 10.30 21.88
CA ILE A 217 -31.60 9.65 22.84
C ILE A 217 -32.30 8.46 23.49
N ALA A 218 -33.57 8.61 23.88
CA ALA A 218 -34.37 7.52 24.45
C ALA A 218 -34.58 6.37 23.44
N ALA A 219 -34.86 6.67 22.18
CA ALA A 219 -34.99 5.67 21.11
C ALA A 219 -33.67 4.93 20.81
N VAL A 220 -32.54 5.64 20.83
CA VAL A 220 -31.20 5.04 20.63
C VAL A 220 -30.77 4.19 21.82
N ASP A 221 -31.08 4.63 23.04
CA ASP A 221 -30.79 3.88 24.27
C ASP A 221 -31.70 2.63 24.36
N ASP A 222 -32.98 2.71 23.95
CA ASP A 222 -33.90 1.56 23.80
C ASP A 222 -33.45 0.58 22.70
N GLY A 223 -33.04 1.10 21.53
CA GLY A 223 -32.44 0.29 20.46
C GLY A 223 -31.18 -0.44 20.93
N SER A 224 -30.35 0.21 21.76
CA SER A 224 -29.16 -0.40 22.35
C SER A 224 -29.52 -1.54 23.32
N ALA A 225 -30.58 -1.37 24.13
CA ALA A 225 -31.09 -2.41 25.01
C ALA A 225 -31.63 -3.62 24.21
N LYS A 226 -32.40 -3.38 23.15
CA LYS A 226 -32.91 -4.41 22.24
C LYS A 226 -31.80 -5.18 21.52
N VAL A 227 -30.72 -4.49 21.10
CA VAL A 227 -29.53 -5.14 20.53
C VAL A 227 -28.83 -6.03 21.56
N ALA A 228 -28.71 -5.58 22.82
CA ALA A 228 -28.16 -6.39 23.90
C ALA A 228 -29.02 -7.64 24.18
N GLU A 229 -30.35 -7.51 24.15
CA GLU A 229 -31.29 -8.64 24.28
C GLU A 229 -31.19 -9.62 23.10
N ALA A 230 -31.08 -9.13 21.87
CA ALA A 230 -30.91 -9.94 20.67
C ALA A 230 -29.60 -10.75 20.73
N ARG A 231 -28.49 -10.13 21.17
CA ARG A 231 -27.21 -10.83 21.40
C ARG A 231 -27.32 -11.88 22.49
N LYS A 232 -28.05 -11.61 23.58
CA LYS A 232 -28.30 -12.59 24.64
C LYS A 232 -29.12 -13.78 24.12
N ALA A 233 -30.10 -13.53 23.26
CA ALA A 233 -30.90 -14.58 22.61
C ALA A 233 -30.05 -15.43 21.64
N LEU A 234 -29.21 -14.80 20.81
CA LEU A 234 -28.31 -15.47 19.86
C LEU A 234 -27.26 -16.36 20.56
N ASN A 235 -26.65 -15.86 21.63
CA ASN A 235 -25.73 -16.67 22.44
C ASN A 235 -26.43 -17.88 23.08
N GLY A 236 -27.71 -17.74 23.44
CA GLY A 236 -28.56 -18.85 23.89
C GLY A 236 -28.86 -19.90 22.81
N ILE A 237 -28.82 -19.53 21.52
CA ILE A 237 -29.02 -20.42 20.37
C ILE A 237 -27.76 -21.27 20.15
N SER A 238 -26.57 -20.66 20.16
CA SER A 238 -25.27 -21.36 20.02
C SER A 238 -25.11 -22.50 21.04
N GLY A 239 -25.33 -22.21 22.33
CA GLY A 239 -25.20 -23.22 23.40
C GLY A 239 -26.24 -24.35 23.35
N LYS A 240 -27.40 -24.13 22.72
CA LYS A 240 -28.45 -25.15 22.54
C LYS A 240 -28.25 -25.94 21.26
N ALA A 241 -27.79 -25.31 20.18
CA ALA A 241 -27.41 -25.97 18.93
C ALA A 241 -26.27 -26.97 19.14
N ALA A 242 -25.25 -26.61 19.93
CA ALA A 242 -24.17 -27.54 20.31
C ALA A 242 -24.67 -28.76 21.10
N LYS A 243 -25.65 -28.59 22.01
CA LYS A 243 -26.27 -29.70 22.75
C LYS A 243 -27.12 -30.60 21.87
N ALA A 244 -27.87 -30.01 20.93
CA ALA A 244 -28.64 -30.75 19.94
C ALA A 244 -27.73 -31.54 18.98
N GLN A 245 -26.59 -30.96 18.58
CA GLN A 245 -25.57 -31.63 17.77
C GLN A 245 -25.00 -32.85 18.50
N ASN A 246 -24.54 -32.68 19.75
CA ASN A 246 -24.01 -33.79 20.55
C ASN A 246 -25.02 -34.92 20.76
N THR A 247 -26.30 -34.58 20.93
CA THR A 247 -27.39 -35.55 21.08
C THR A 247 -27.66 -36.30 19.77
N LEU A 248 -27.63 -35.58 18.63
CA LEU A 248 -27.81 -36.15 17.30
C LEU A 248 -26.64 -37.08 16.93
N ASP A 249 -25.40 -36.66 17.20
CA ASP A 249 -24.21 -37.48 16.97
C ASP A 249 -24.23 -38.75 17.83
N SER A 250 -24.70 -38.66 19.08
CA SER A 250 -24.90 -39.84 19.95
C SER A 250 -26.01 -40.77 19.42
N GLY A 251 -27.05 -40.21 18.81
CA GLY A 251 -28.12 -40.95 18.14
C GLY A 251 -27.64 -41.67 16.87
N ILE A 252 -26.82 -40.99 16.04
CA ILE A 252 -26.18 -41.58 14.84
C ILE A 252 -25.24 -42.73 15.24
N ALA A 253 -24.46 -42.56 16.32
CA ALA A 253 -23.62 -43.62 16.86
C ALA A 253 -24.45 -44.83 17.32
N SER A 254 -25.52 -44.59 18.08
CA SER A 254 -26.44 -45.64 18.55
C SER A 254 -27.16 -46.36 17.40
N LEU A 255 -27.44 -45.65 16.31
CA LEU A 255 -28.03 -46.20 15.08
C LEU A 255 -27.05 -47.09 14.31
N SER A 256 -25.79 -46.67 14.22
CA SER A 256 -24.70 -47.48 13.66
C SER A 256 -24.54 -48.78 14.45
N ASP A 257 -24.57 -48.70 15.79
CA ASP A 257 -24.56 -49.87 16.67
C ASP A 257 -25.78 -50.78 16.46
N ALA A 258 -26.96 -50.18 16.20
CA ALA A 258 -28.18 -50.92 15.86
C ALA A 258 -28.10 -51.60 14.48
N GLN A 259 -27.48 -50.98 13.47
CA GLN A 259 -27.22 -51.61 12.17
C GLN A 259 -26.24 -52.78 12.29
N ASN A 260 -25.17 -52.62 13.05
CA ASN A 260 -24.20 -53.68 13.34
C ASN A 260 -24.85 -54.83 14.14
N GLY A 261 -25.75 -54.50 15.08
CA GLY A 261 -26.54 -55.46 15.86
C GLY A 261 -27.66 -56.14 15.07
N LEU A 262 -28.28 -55.45 14.09
CA LEU A 262 -29.30 -55.99 13.19
C LEU A 262 -28.71 -57.04 12.24
N THR A 263 -27.46 -56.81 11.82
CA THR A 263 -26.64 -57.81 11.11
C THR A 263 -26.39 -59.05 11.99
N SER A 264 -26.61 -58.96 13.31
CA SER A 264 -26.23 -59.96 14.30
C SER A 264 -27.38 -60.66 15.06
N LEU A 265 -28.69 -60.43 14.84
CA LEU A 265 -29.69 -61.10 15.70
C LEU A 265 -31.13 -61.33 15.16
N SER A 266 -31.57 -62.60 15.19
CA SER A 266 -32.94 -63.06 14.89
C SER A 266 -33.91 -63.09 16.08
N SER A 267 -33.53 -62.67 17.30
CA SER A 267 -34.40 -62.85 18.49
C SER A 267 -34.57 -61.62 19.41
N GLY A 268 -33.88 -60.50 19.16
CA GLY A 268 -34.06 -59.24 19.90
C GLY A 268 -34.83 -58.16 19.14
N LEU A 269 -35.29 -58.48 17.92
CA LEU A 269 -35.73 -57.48 16.94
C LEU A 269 -36.91 -56.66 17.43
N ALA A 270 -37.92 -57.25 18.07
CA ALA A 270 -39.12 -56.54 18.51
C ALA A 270 -38.87 -55.56 19.68
N VAL A 271 -38.01 -55.91 20.65
CA VAL A 271 -37.70 -55.04 21.79
C VAL A 271 -36.71 -53.94 21.37
N LYS A 272 -35.71 -54.27 20.56
CA LYS A 272 -34.76 -53.26 20.05
C LYS A 272 -35.38 -52.35 18.99
N SER A 273 -36.32 -52.84 18.16
CA SER A 273 -37.08 -52.01 17.21
C SER A 273 -38.09 -51.12 17.92
N ALA A 274 -38.75 -51.60 18.99
CA ALA A 274 -39.62 -50.78 19.81
C ALA A 274 -38.82 -49.69 20.54
N SER A 275 -37.65 -50.01 21.10
CA SER A 275 -36.76 -49.03 21.72
C SER A 275 -36.16 -48.05 20.70
N ALA A 276 -35.77 -48.51 19.51
CA ALA A 276 -35.30 -47.66 18.43
C ALA A 276 -36.42 -46.75 17.90
N SER A 277 -37.63 -47.27 17.71
CA SER A 277 -38.80 -46.48 17.32
C SER A 277 -39.19 -45.47 18.40
N ALA A 278 -39.07 -45.82 19.69
CA ALA A 278 -39.33 -44.92 20.81
C ALA A 278 -38.25 -43.84 20.93
N ALA A 279 -36.97 -44.19 20.76
CA ALA A 279 -35.85 -43.25 20.75
C ALA A 279 -35.91 -42.32 19.53
N LEU A 280 -36.31 -42.84 18.37
CA LEU A 280 -36.50 -42.11 17.12
C LEU A 280 -37.69 -41.15 17.20
N SER A 281 -38.83 -41.62 17.73
CA SER A 281 -40.00 -40.78 18.03
C SER A 281 -39.66 -39.68 19.04
N THR A 282 -38.90 -40.00 20.10
CA THR A 282 -38.48 -39.02 21.12
C THR A 282 -37.47 -38.02 20.54
N GLY A 283 -36.50 -38.48 19.74
CA GLY A 283 -35.52 -37.64 19.05
C GLY A 283 -36.17 -36.71 18.02
N SER A 284 -37.15 -37.20 17.26
CA SER A 284 -37.94 -36.40 16.32
C SER A 284 -38.85 -35.40 17.02
N GLN A 285 -39.51 -35.77 18.13
CA GLN A 285 -40.29 -34.80 18.92
C GLN A 285 -39.40 -33.72 19.54
N ASN A 286 -38.20 -34.08 20.00
CA ASN A 286 -37.21 -33.12 20.50
C ASN A 286 -36.66 -32.22 19.38
N ALA A 287 -36.42 -32.78 18.19
CA ALA A 287 -36.02 -32.03 17.01
C ALA A 287 -37.13 -31.07 16.55
N ASN A 288 -38.38 -31.52 16.43
CA ASN A 288 -39.52 -30.66 16.09
C ASN A 288 -39.77 -29.59 17.16
N SER A 289 -39.60 -29.90 18.45
CA SER A 289 -39.69 -28.91 19.54
C SER A 289 -38.55 -27.89 19.48
N PHE A 290 -37.32 -28.34 19.17
CA PHE A 290 -36.16 -27.46 18.99
C PHE A 290 -36.30 -26.59 17.75
N ILE A 291 -36.73 -27.14 16.62
CA ILE A 291 -36.91 -26.43 15.36
C ILE A 291 -38.08 -25.46 15.47
N GLY A 292 -39.19 -25.82 16.11
CA GLY A 292 -40.27 -24.86 16.41
C GLY A 292 -39.80 -23.70 17.29
N LYS A 293 -38.97 -23.97 18.31
CA LYS A 293 -38.39 -22.91 19.16
C LYS A 293 -37.30 -22.10 18.48
N ALA A 294 -36.49 -22.72 17.62
CA ALA A 294 -35.43 -22.06 16.87
C ALA A 294 -36.03 -21.20 15.76
N SER A 295 -36.97 -21.74 14.97
CA SER A 295 -37.75 -20.98 13.99
C SER A 295 -38.50 -19.83 14.66
N GLY A 296 -39.18 -20.06 15.80
CA GLY A 296 -39.83 -18.99 16.55
C GLY A 296 -38.87 -17.95 17.14
N SER A 297 -37.67 -18.34 17.55
CA SER A 297 -36.65 -17.41 18.05
C SER A 297 -35.97 -16.62 16.93
N VAL A 298 -35.75 -17.24 15.77
CA VAL A 298 -35.18 -16.59 14.57
C VAL A 298 -36.21 -15.69 13.91
N LEU A 299 -37.48 -16.10 13.81
CA LEU A 299 -38.59 -15.24 13.39
C LEU A 299 -38.78 -14.10 14.38
N GLY A 300 -38.73 -14.35 15.69
CA GLY A 300 -38.76 -13.29 16.68
C GLY A 300 -37.54 -12.38 16.65
N ALA A 301 -36.36 -12.87 16.26
CA ALA A 301 -35.17 -12.04 16.05
C ALA A 301 -35.31 -11.21 14.78
N LYS A 302 -35.92 -11.77 13.72
CA LYS A 302 -36.26 -11.06 12.49
C LYS A 302 -37.29 -9.97 12.77
N GLU A 303 -38.38 -10.25 13.44
CA GLU A 303 -39.41 -9.25 13.81
C GLU A 303 -38.83 -8.12 14.66
N ARG A 304 -37.91 -8.43 15.58
CA ARG A 304 -37.20 -7.40 16.37
C ARG A 304 -36.20 -6.62 15.54
N ALA A 305 -35.53 -7.24 14.57
CA ALA A 305 -34.65 -6.58 13.63
C ALA A 305 -35.43 -5.67 12.66
N ASP A 306 -36.55 -6.15 12.14
CA ASP A 306 -37.49 -5.38 11.32
C ASP A 306 -38.04 -4.20 12.14
N SER A 307 -38.47 -4.42 13.38
CA SER A 307 -38.93 -3.33 14.27
C SER A 307 -37.82 -2.32 14.60
N ALA A 308 -36.57 -2.77 14.72
CA ALA A 308 -35.42 -1.90 14.93
C ALA A 308 -35.05 -1.12 13.67
N VAL A 309 -35.23 -1.72 12.49
CA VAL A 309 -35.12 -1.05 11.18
C VAL A 309 -36.22 0.00 11.05
N ASP A 310 -37.46 -0.32 11.40
CA ASP A 310 -38.58 0.63 11.36
C ASP A 310 -38.34 1.80 12.33
N SER A 311 -37.93 1.51 13.57
CA SER A 311 -37.59 2.57 14.56
C SER A 311 -36.40 3.42 14.12
N ALA A 312 -35.40 2.83 13.46
CA ALA A 312 -34.24 3.56 12.93
C ALA A 312 -34.58 4.34 11.66
N GLN A 313 -35.53 3.87 10.84
CA GLN A 313 -36.08 4.59 9.69
C GLN A 313 -36.87 5.81 10.18
N ASP A 314 -37.73 5.64 11.18
CA ASP A 314 -38.47 6.74 11.81
C ASP A 314 -37.51 7.80 12.38
N ALA A 315 -36.39 7.38 12.97
CA ALA A 315 -35.35 8.29 13.46
C ALA A 315 -34.60 9.04 12.33
N VAL A 316 -34.32 8.36 11.23
CA VAL A 316 -33.71 8.94 10.02
C VAL A 316 -34.64 9.96 9.36
N ASP A 317 -35.94 9.66 9.33
CA ASP A 317 -36.96 10.53 8.75
C ASP A 317 -37.27 11.71 9.66
N ALA A 318 -37.30 11.51 10.98
CA ALA A 318 -37.39 12.60 11.96
C ALA A 318 -36.17 13.52 11.90
N ASN A 319 -34.96 12.97 11.75
CA ASN A 319 -33.75 13.77 11.57
C ASN A 319 -33.75 14.53 10.23
N ALA A 320 -34.33 13.96 9.17
CA ALA A 320 -34.54 14.68 7.91
C ALA A 320 -35.51 15.85 8.10
N ALA A 321 -36.63 15.64 8.79
CA ALA A 321 -37.59 16.70 9.08
C ALA A 321 -37.01 17.81 9.98
N ILE A 322 -36.10 17.48 10.91
CA ILE A 322 -35.37 18.48 11.71
C ILE A 322 -34.41 19.28 10.84
N VAL A 323 -33.69 18.63 9.93
CA VAL A 323 -32.82 19.31 8.97
C VAL A 323 -33.63 20.28 8.09
N ASP A 324 -34.80 19.85 7.61
CA ASP A 324 -35.66 20.68 6.77
C ASP A 324 -36.24 21.87 7.58
N ALA A 325 -36.71 21.64 8.81
CA ALA A 325 -37.17 22.72 9.70
C ALA A 325 -36.05 23.70 10.07
N LEU A 326 -34.81 23.22 10.24
CA LEU A 326 -33.64 24.08 10.49
C LEU A 326 -33.27 24.90 9.27
N LYS A 327 -33.36 24.33 8.05
CA LYS A 327 -33.15 25.03 6.78
C LYS A 327 -34.17 26.13 6.53
N ASP A 328 -35.42 25.91 6.94
CA ASP A 328 -36.50 26.87 6.81
C ASP A 328 -36.48 27.97 7.90
N SER A 329 -35.57 27.86 8.88
CA SER A 329 -35.41 28.84 9.95
C SER A 329 -34.36 29.89 9.61
N GLU A 330 -34.47 31.10 10.20
CA GLU A 330 -33.46 32.16 10.06
C GLU A 330 -32.07 31.75 10.59
N PHE A 331 -32.00 30.70 11.43
CA PHE A 331 -30.76 30.11 11.91
C PHE A 331 -29.91 29.49 10.79
N ALA A 332 -30.53 29.01 9.70
CA ALA A 332 -29.83 28.46 8.53
C ALA A 332 -28.89 29.47 7.85
N GLY A 333 -29.16 30.77 8.00
CA GLY A 333 -28.33 31.84 7.46
C GLY A 333 -27.00 32.02 8.18
N THR A 334 -26.87 31.51 9.41
CA THR A 334 -25.67 31.65 10.26
C THR A 334 -24.62 30.58 9.96
N ASP A 335 -23.34 30.87 10.21
CA ASP A 335 -22.25 29.88 10.00
C ASP A 335 -22.40 28.66 10.92
N SER A 336 -22.90 28.88 12.15
CA SER A 336 -23.21 27.80 13.09
C SER A 336 -24.39 26.96 12.62
N GLY A 337 -25.41 27.59 12.02
CA GLY A 337 -26.54 26.88 11.40
C GLY A 337 -26.14 26.07 10.17
N LYS A 338 -25.32 26.64 9.27
CA LYS A 338 -24.80 25.92 8.09
C LYS A 338 -23.93 24.73 8.49
N ALA A 339 -23.04 24.91 9.48
CA ALA A 339 -22.21 23.82 9.99
C ALA A 339 -23.05 22.71 10.65
N LEU A 340 -24.06 23.08 11.44
CA LEU A 340 -24.96 22.12 12.09
C LEU A 340 -25.83 21.37 11.07
N ILE A 341 -26.40 22.07 10.09
CA ILE A 341 -27.20 21.48 9.00
C ILE A 341 -26.33 20.48 8.21
N THR A 342 -25.13 20.87 7.80
CA THR A 342 -24.20 20.00 7.06
C THR A 342 -23.84 18.74 7.87
N GLN A 343 -23.59 18.91 9.17
CA GLN A 343 -23.27 17.79 10.07
C GLN A 343 -24.45 16.83 10.25
N LEU A 344 -25.67 17.36 10.39
CA LEU A 344 -26.90 16.57 10.50
C LEU A 344 -27.24 15.84 9.18
N GLU A 345 -27.01 16.46 8.03
CA GLU A 345 -27.17 15.85 6.70
C GLU A 345 -26.19 14.70 6.47
N GLN A 346 -24.91 14.93 6.76
CA GLN A 346 -23.88 13.89 6.65
C GLN A 346 -24.20 12.71 7.57
N ARG A 347 -24.65 12.97 8.80
CA ARG A 347 -25.09 11.94 9.76
C ARG A 347 -26.33 11.19 9.27
N ASN A 348 -27.25 11.87 8.59
CA ASN A 348 -28.43 11.22 8.03
C ASN A 348 -28.07 10.27 6.89
N GLN A 349 -27.11 10.67 6.03
CA GLN A 349 -26.59 9.79 4.97
C GLN A 349 -25.85 8.56 5.53
N GLU A 350 -25.05 8.72 6.58
CA GLU A 350 -24.38 7.59 7.24
C GLU A 350 -25.39 6.64 7.91
N SER A 351 -26.46 7.18 8.51
CA SER A 351 -27.52 6.38 9.15
C SER A 351 -28.35 5.60 8.12
N ARG A 352 -28.62 6.17 6.93
CA ARG A 352 -29.26 5.47 5.81
C ARG A 352 -28.42 4.30 5.29
N LYS A 353 -27.09 4.48 5.17
CA LYS A 353 -26.18 3.39 4.78
C LYS A 353 -26.17 2.25 5.81
N ALA A 354 -26.20 2.59 7.10
CA ALA A 354 -26.32 1.59 8.17
C ALA A 354 -27.68 0.87 8.13
N LEU A 355 -28.76 1.58 7.78
CA LEU A 355 -30.10 1.02 7.65
C LEU A 355 -30.21 0.02 6.49
N ASP A 356 -29.59 0.30 5.35
CA ASP A 356 -29.55 -0.63 4.22
C ASP A 356 -28.77 -1.91 4.54
N ALA A 357 -27.67 -1.78 5.29
CA ALA A 357 -26.94 -2.94 5.83
C ALA A 357 -27.81 -3.76 6.81
N LEU A 358 -28.62 -3.10 7.64
CA LEU A 358 -29.56 -3.76 8.57
C LEU A 358 -30.71 -4.47 7.84
N ARG A 359 -31.28 -3.87 6.79
CA ARG A 359 -32.29 -4.52 5.93
C ARG A 359 -31.74 -5.79 5.28
N THR A 360 -30.51 -5.72 4.79
CA THR A 360 -29.81 -6.87 4.20
C THR A 360 -29.61 -7.98 5.25
N ALA A 361 -29.18 -7.62 6.47
CA ALA A 361 -29.02 -8.57 7.56
C ALA A 361 -30.36 -9.20 8.00
N GLY A 362 -31.43 -8.41 8.13
CA GLY A 362 -32.77 -8.90 8.46
C GLY A 362 -33.34 -9.86 7.40
N THR A 363 -33.03 -9.62 6.13
CA THR A 363 -33.39 -10.53 5.02
C THR A 363 -32.65 -11.86 5.13
N ASN A 364 -31.33 -11.83 5.34
CA ASN A 364 -30.50 -13.04 5.49
C ASN A 364 -30.92 -13.89 6.70
N VAL A 365 -31.35 -13.26 7.80
CA VAL A 365 -31.92 -13.94 8.98
C VAL A 365 -33.25 -14.61 8.64
N GLY A 366 -34.10 -13.97 7.84
CA GLY A 366 -35.36 -14.55 7.34
C GLY A 366 -35.15 -15.75 6.41
N ASP A 367 -34.18 -15.67 5.51
CA ASP A 367 -33.82 -16.77 4.61
C ASP A 367 -33.29 -17.98 5.40
N SER A 368 -32.49 -17.72 6.43
CA SER A 368 -31.99 -18.74 7.36
C SER A 368 -33.12 -19.40 8.14
N ALA A 369 -34.15 -18.64 8.57
CA ALA A 369 -35.33 -19.18 9.24
C ALA A 369 -36.11 -20.14 8.33
N THR A 370 -36.25 -19.77 7.05
CA THR A 370 -36.96 -20.55 6.03
C THR A 370 -36.20 -21.84 5.72
N ALA A 371 -34.87 -21.78 5.62
CA ALA A 371 -34.02 -22.96 5.44
C ALA A 371 -34.09 -23.93 6.63
N ILE A 372 -34.14 -23.43 7.87
CA ILE A 372 -34.30 -24.24 9.08
C ILE A 372 -35.67 -24.92 9.12
N ALA A 373 -36.74 -24.21 8.71
CA ALA A 373 -38.08 -24.78 8.63
C ALA A 373 -38.20 -25.87 7.54
N GLY A 374 -37.57 -25.66 6.37
CA GLY A 374 -37.52 -26.66 5.30
C GLY A 374 -36.82 -27.95 5.71
N ALA A 375 -35.65 -27.84 6.35
CA ALA A 375 -34.91 -28.99 6.86
C ALA A 375 -35.68 -29.79 7.93
N ALA A 376 -36.58 -29.14 8.67
CA ALA A 376 -37.46 -29.80 9.64
C ALA A 376 -38.48 -30.72 8.98
N ASN A 377 -39.14 -30.21 7.94
CA ASN A 377 -40.17 -30.95 7.21
C ASN A 377 -39.59 -32.19 6.51
N ASP A 378 -38.37 -32.07 5.97
CA ASP A 378 -37.67 -33.19 5.34
C ASP A 378 -37.35 -34.31 6.35
N ILE A 379 -37.03 -33.94 7.59
CA ILE A 379 -36.73 -34.90 8.68
C ILE A 379 -38.01 -35.53 9.22
N ASP A 380 -39.08 -34.76 9.39
CA ASP A 380 -40.37 -35.31 9.81
C ASP A 380 -40.86 -36.35 8.78
N ALA A 381 -40.76 -36.03 7.48
CA ALA A 381 -41.07 -36.96 6.40
C ALA A 381 -40.19 -38.22 6.43
N ALA A 382 -38.86 -38.06 6.59
CA ALA A 382 -37.93 -39.19 6.69
C ALA A 382 -38.21 -40.07 7.93
N ASN A 383 -38.57 -39.44 9.05
CA ASN A 383 -38.90 -40.12 10.29
C ASN A 383 -40.21 -40.92 10.17
N GLN A 384 -41.27 -40.31 9.62
CA GLN A 384 -42.54 -41.01 9.41
C GLN A 384 -42.40 -42.19 8.45
N ASN A 385 -41.59 -42.04 7.40
CA ASN A 385 -41.25 -43.14 6.50
C ASN A 385 -40.49 -44.28 7.22
N THR A 386 -39.60 -43.93 8.16
CA THR A 386 -38.81 -44.92 8.94
C THR A 386 -39.67 -45.63 9.98
N ILE A 387 -40.56 -44.92 10.68
CA ILE A 387 -41.53 -45.49 11.62
C ILE A 387 -42.50 -46.42 10.87
N ALA A 388 -43.02 -46.00 9.71
CA ALA A 388 -43.88 -46.83 8.88
C ALA A 388 -43.15 -48.11 8.39
N ALA A 389 -41.87 -48.00 8.00
CA ALA A 389 -41.05 -49.15 7.64
C ALA A 389 -40.82 -50.10 8.83
N LEU A 390 -40.58 -49.57 10.04
CA LEU A 390 -40.42 -50.35 11.27
C LEU A 390 -41.72 -51.07 11.68
N GLN A 391 -42.87 -50.40 11.59
CA GLN A 391 -44.18 -51.00 11.89
C GLN A 391 -44.56 -52.08 10.88
N ASN A 392 -44.34 -51.84 9.59
CA ASN A 392 -44.51 -52.86 8.53
C ASN A 392 -43.56 -54.06 8.70
N THR A 393 -42.36 -53.82 9.26
CA THR A 393 -41.41 -54.88 9.59
C THR A 393 -41.87 -55.71 10.79
N GLN A 394 -42.47 -55.08 11.79
CA GLN A 394 -43.01 -55.75 12.97
C GLN A 394 -44.24 -56.61 12.63
N SER A 395 -45.06 -56.19 11.66
CA SER A 395 -46.22 -56.96 11.18
C SER A 395 -45.87 -58.09 10.21
N THR A 396 -44.70 -58.03 9.56
CA THR A 396 -44.30 -58.96 8.48
C THR A 396 -42.93 -59.60 8.79
N LEU A 397 -42.84 -60.41 9.85
CA LEU A 397 -41.66 -61.23 10.14
C LEU A 397 -41.62 -62.46 9.20
N GLY A 398 -41.33 -62.19 7.92
CA GLY A 398 -41.16 -63.21 6.87
C GLY A 398 -40.17 -62.77 5.78
N GLY A 399 -38.88 -62.98 6.03
CA GLY A 399 -37.84 -63.21 5.01
C GLY A 399 -37.30 -62.03 4.17
N THR A 400 -38.09 -61.04 3.77
CA THR A 400 -37.66 -60.01 2.79
C THR A 400 -37.25 -58.66 3.40
N THR A 401 -37.31 -58.53 4.73
CA THR A 401 -37.39 -57.22 5.41
C THR A 401 -36.06 -56.64 5.93
N THR A 402 -34.96 -57.41 5.94
CA THR A 402 -33.64 -56.93 6.38
C THR A 402 -33.03 -55.89 5.44
N SER A 403 -33.28 -55.98 4.13
CA SER A 403 -32.78 -55.00 3.16
C SER A 403 -33.54 -53.67 3.24
N GLY A 404 -34.87 -53.70 3.34
CA GLY A 404 -35.71 -52.51 3.49
C GLY A 404 -35.44 -51.74 4.79
N LEU A 405 -35.26 -52.45 5.91
CA LEU A 405 -34.87 -51.83 7.17
C LEU A 405 -33.45 -51.26 7.12
N ASN A 406 -32.50 -51.96 6.49
CA ASN A 406 -31.14 -51.44 6.31
C ASN A 406 -31.13 -50.18 5.42
N SER A 407 -31.95 -50.14 4.36
CA SER A 407 -32.13 -48.96 3.51
C SER A 407 -32.77 -47.79 4.28
N ALA A 408 -33.83 -48.02 5.07
CA ALA A 408 -34.46 -46.97 5.87
C ALA A 408 -33.53 -46.41 6.96
N LEU A 409 -32.79 -47.29 7.66
CA LEU A 409 -31.75 -46.88 8.62
C LEU A 409 -30.60 -46.12 7.94
N GLY A 410 -30.21 -46.53 6.73
CA GLY A 410 -29.20 -45.84 5.92
C GLY A 410 -29.67 -44.45 5.48
N SER A 411 -30.91 -44.32 5.01
CA SER A 411 -31.52 -43.03 4.66
C SER A 411 -31.64 -42.10 5.86
N PHE A 412 -32.09 -42.60 7.01
CA PHE A 412 -32.16 -41.82 8.24
C PHE A 412 -30.78 -41.37 8.73
N SER A 413 -29.77 -42.26 8.68
CA SER A 413 -28.37 -41.93 9.00
C SER A 413 -27.82 -40.82 8.10
N ALA A 414 -28.11 -40.86 6.79
CA ALA A 414 -27.73 -39.82 5.84
C ALA A 414 -28.41 -38.48 6.17
N SER A 415 -29.73 -38.47 6.42
CA SER A 415 -30.47 -37.26 6.81
C SER A 415 -30.00 -36.68 8.15
N ALA A 416 -29.68 -37.53 9.14
CA ALA A 416 -29.13 -37.11 10.42
C ALA A 416 -27.71 -36.52 10.28
N THR A 417 -26.89 -37.10 9.40
CA THR A 417 -25.56 -36.55 9.08
C THR A 417 -25.66 -35.19 8.39
N THR A 418 -26.59 -35.03 7.44
CA THR A 418 -26.87 -33.73 6.80
C THR A 418 -27.33 -32.69 7.82
N LEU A 419 -28.22 -33.05 8.75
CA LEU A 419 -28.63 -32.16 9.83
C LEU A 419 -27.47 -31.80 10.76
N SER A 420 -26.62 -32.75 11.16
CA SER A 420 -25.42 -32.46 11.97
C SER A 420 -24.50 -31.46 11.25
N GLY A 421 -24.31 -31.63 9.94
CA GLY A 421 -23.57 -30.67 9.10
C GLY A 421 -24.23 -29.29 8.98
N THR A 422 -25.56 -29.21 8.93
CA THR A 422 -26.30 -27.93 8.93
C THR A 422 -26.27 -27.26 10.30
N LEU A 423 -26.38 -28.03 11.38
CA LEU A 423 -26.29 -27.56 12.76
C LEU A 423 -24.89 -27.05 13.09
N ALA A 424 -23.85 -27.67 12.52
CA ALA A 424 -22.47 -27.18 12.59
C ALA A 424 -22.27 -25.82 11.90
N LYS A 425 -23.11 -25.47 10.91
CA LYS A 425 -23.09 -24.16 10.24
C LYS A 425 -23.84 -23.07 11.00
N VAL A 426 -24.71 -23.44 11.95
CA VAL A 426 -25.43 -22.48 12.81
C VAL A 426 -24.46 -21.74 13.73
N GLY A 427 -23.38 -22.38 14.20
CA GLY A 427 -22.34 -21.73 15.01
C GLY A 427 -21.69 -20.54 14.29
N PRO A 428 -21.05 -20.75 13.13
CA PRO A 428 -20.46 -19.66 12.34
C PRO A 428 -21.45 -18.56 11.94
N ALA A 429 -22.70 -18.91 11.58
CA ALA A 429 -23.72 -17.92 11.24
C ALA A 429 -24.17 -17.07 12.46
N VAL A 430 -24.22 -17.68 13.64
CA VAL A 430 -24.48 -16.97 14.91
C VAL A 430 -23.30 -16.08 15.29
N ASP A 431 -22.06 -16.51 15.06
CA ASP A 431 -20.86 -15.70 15.30
C ASP A 431 -20.78 -14.47 14.38
N GLU A 432 -21.15 -14.63 13.10
CA GLU A 432 -21.26 -13.54 12.14
C GLU A 432 -22.37 -12.54 12.53
N ALA A 433 -23.53 -13.05 12.98
CA ALA A 433 -24.62 -12.22 13.49
C ALA A 433 -24.26 -11.50 14.81
N ASP A 434 -23.55 -12.14 15.75
CA ASP A 434 -23.08 -11.49 16.98
C ASP A 434 -22.05 -10.41 16.65
N THR A 435 -21.17 -10.63 15.68
CA THR A 435 -20.21 -9.63 15.21
C THR A 435 -20.92 -8.40 14.63
N ALA A 436 -21.93 -8.61 13.79
CA ALA A 436 -22.73 -7.52 13.22
C ALA A 436 -23.51 -6.75 14.30
N LEU A 437 -24.12 -7.45 15.27
CA LEU A 437 -24.80 -6.81 16.40
C LEU A 437 -23.84 -6.09 17.36
N ASN A 438 -22.61 -6.56 17.51
CA ASN A 438 -21.57 -5.89 18.30
C ASN A 438 -21.11 -4.58 17.63
N GLN A 439 -20.96 -4.60 16.30
CA GLN A 439 -20.69 -3.39 15.52
C GLN A 439 -21.86 -2.40 15.63
N LEU A 440 -23.10 -2.89 15.55
CA LEU A 440 -24.30 -2.07 15.73
C LEU A 440 -24.37 -1.45 17.12
N SER A 441 -24.12 -2.23 18.18
CA SER A 441 -24.06 -1.74 19.57
C SER A 441 -23.00 -0.65 19.75
N THR A 442 -21.82 -0.82 19.14
CA THR A 442 -20.75 0.18 19.16
C THR A 442 -21.17 1.47 18.44
N THR A 443 -21.86 1.35 17.31
CA THR A 443 -22.38 2.49 16.55
C THR A 443 -23.47 3.23 17.32
N LEU A 444 -24.46 2.53 17.88
CA LEU A 444 -25.51 3.14 18.71
C LEU A 444 -24.93 3.85 19.94
N ALA A 445 -23.91 3.28 20.59
CA ALA A 445 -23.21 3.93 21.70
C ALA A 445 -22.51 5.24 21.28
N LYS A 446 -21.86 5.26 20.10
CA LYS A 446 -21.26 6.47 19.54
C LYS A 446 -22.33 7.52 19.18
N THR A 447 -23.45 7.08 18.62
CA THR A 447 -24.59 7.95 18.28
C THR A 447 -25.22 8.55 19.54
N SER A 448 -25.48 7.77 20.59
CA SER A 448 -25.97 8.26 21.88
C SER A 448 -25.03 9.30 22.50
N LYS A 449 -23.70 9.07 22.44
CA LYS A 449 -22.70 10.03 22.92
C LYS A 449 -22.69 11.33 22.11
N ALA A 450 -22.83 11.25 20.78
CA ALA A 450 -22.88 12.40 19.90
C ALA A 450 -24.15 13.23 20.14
N LEU A 451 -25.32 12.59 20.24
CA LEU A 451 -26.60 13.25 20.52
C LEU A 451 -26.59 13.97 21.88
N LYS A 452 -25.99 13.34 22.91
CA LYS A 452 -25.77 13.97 24.22
C LYS A 452 -24.83 15.18 24.12
N GLY A 453 -23.81 15.13 23.25
CA GLY A 453 -22.94 16.26 22.94
C GLY A 453 -23.66 17.40 22.22
N SER A 454 -24.48 17.10 21.21
CA SER A 454 -25.32 18.08 20.51
C SER A 454 -26.31 18.76 21.46
N LYS A 455 -26.93 18.00 22.37
CA LYS A 455 -27.79 18.56 23.42
C LYS A 455 -27.01 19.54 24.31
N GLN A 456 -25.77 19.22 24.68
CA GLN A 456 -24.92 20.10 25.47
C GLN A 456 -24.55 21.40 24.72
N SER A 457 -24.33 21.32 23.41
CA SER A 457 -24.12 22.50 22.56
C SER A 457 -25.39 23.36 22.45
N LEU A 458 -26.56 22.77 22.27
CA LEU A 458 -27.84 23.50 22.26
C LEU A 458 -28.10 24.21 23.60
N ALA A 459 -27.81 23.56 24.73
CA ALA A 459 -27.92 24.16 26.05
C ALA A 459 -26.96 25.34 26.26
N ALA A 460 -25.74 25.26 25.71
CA ALA A 460 -24.79 26.37 25.72
C ALA A 460 -25.29 27.54 24.85
N THR A 461 -25.80 27.27 23.64
CA THR A 461 -26.40 28.27 22.75
C THR A 461 -27.62 28.92 23.39
N ARG A 462 -28.48 28.15 24.07
CA ARG A 462 -29.60 28.68 24.86
C ARG A 462 -29.14 29.64 25.94
N THR A 463 -28.08 29.29 26.67
CA THR A 463 -27.51 30.15 27.72
C THR A 463 -27.06 31.47 27.10
N THR A 464 -26.31 31.42 25.99
CA THR A 464 -25.88 32.63 25.26
C THR A 464 -27.06 33.46 24.74
N LEU A 465 -28.12 32.84 24.21
CA LEU A 465 -29.30 33.57 23.74
C LEU A 465 -30.12 34.20 24.88
N ASN A 466 -30.21 33.53 26.04
CA ASN A 466 -30.79 34.09 27.25
C ASN A 466 -29.96 35.26 27.78
N ASP A 467 -28.63 35.15 27.76
CA ASP A 467 -27.70 36.21 28.16
C ASP A 467 -27.87 37.42 27.24
N ILE A 468 -27.89 37.21 25.91
CA ILE A 468 -28.17 38.25 24.91
C ILE A 468 -29.55 38.90 25.15
N GLY A 469 -30.58 38.11 25.43
CA GLY A 469 -31.92 38.64 25.75
C GLY A 469 -31.94 39.47 27.04
N SER A 470 -31.17 39.08 28.04
CA SER A 470 -31.04 39.78 29.33
C SER A 470 -30.21 41.06 29.23
N ASP A 471 -29.10 41.01 28.49
CA ASP A 471 -28.22 42.15 28.20
C ASP A 471 -28.91 43.16 27.30
N MET A 472 -29.76 42.71 26.38
CA MET A 472 -30.56 43.58 25.54
C MET A 472 -31.69 44.26 26.34
N ASN A 473 -32.35 43.55 27.25
CA ASN A 473 -33.31 44.16 28.19
C ASN A 473 -32.63 45.18 29.13
N ALA A 474 -31.38 44.92 29.53
CA ALA A 474 -30.55 45.87 30.27
C ALA A 474 -30.06 47.06 29.41
N ALA A 475 -29.91 46.86 28.08
CA ALA A 475 -29.49 47.87 27.12
C ALA A 475 -30.59 48.88 26.72
N SER A 476 -31.82 48.73 27.24
CA SER A 476 -32.90 49.71 27.10
C SER A 476 -32.69 50.98 27.96
N SER A 477 -31.72 50.98 28.88
CA SER A 477 -31.25 52.20 29.55
C SER A 477 -30.19 52.93 28.70
N ALA A 478 -30.62 54.00 28.03
CA ALA A 478 -29.86 54.98 27.25
C ALA A 478 -28.32 54.98 27.39
N GLY A 479 -27.62 54.74 26.27
CA GLY A 479 -26.18 55.03 26.13
C GLY A 479 -25.37 54.01 25.32
N THR A 480 -25.97 52.89 24.93
CA THR A 480 -25.25 51.77 24.29
C THR A 480 -24.79 52.10 22.87
N PHE A 481 -25.50 52.95 22.12
CA PHE A 481 -25.11 53.32 20.75
C PHE A 481 -23.82 54.14 20.70
N ASP A 482 -23.62 55.05 21.67
CA ASP A 482 -22.37 55.79 21.82
C ASP A 482 -21.23 54.92 22.33
N ARG A 483 -21.53 53.92 23.17
CA ARG A 483 -20.53 52.95 23.63
C ARG A 483 -20.14 51.94 22.56
N LEU A 484 -21.08 51.47 21.75
CA LEU A 484 -20.84 50.55 20.63
C LEU A 484 -19.97 51.23 19.55
N ARG A 485 -20.24 52.51 19.26
CA ARG A 485 -19.40 53.35 18.38
C ARG A 485 -17.99 53.61 18.94
N SER A 486 -17.83 53.63 20.27
CA SER A 486 -16.52 53.78 20.93
C SER A 486 -15.77 52.46 21.14
N ALA A 487 -16.50 51.34 21.28
CA ALA A 487 -15.95 50.00 21.52
C ALA A 487 -15.57 49.30 20.21
N LEU A 488 -16.34 49.54 19.14
CA LEU A 488 -15.97 49.19 17.76
C LEU A 488 -15.06 50.26 17.16
N GLY A 489 -14.01 50.68 17.86
CA GLY A 489 -12.99 51.60 17.33
C GLY A 489 -12.20 51.08 16.11
N ALA A 490 -12.77 50.11 15.40
CA ALA A 490 -12.31 49.53 14.17
C ALA A 490 -12.89 50.33 12.99
N SER A 491 -12.02 50.75 12.08
CA SER A 491 -12.41 51.30 10.79
C SER A 491 -13.31 50.31 10.02
N SER A 492 -14.12 50.83 9.09
CA SER A 492 -14.91 49.99 8.17
C SER A 492 -14.05 48.89 7.49
N ASP A 493 -12.75 49.14 7.33
CA ASP A 493 -11.79 48.22 6.72
C ASP A 493 -11.37 47.08 7.67
N GLU A 494 -11.28 47.33 8.97
CA GLU A 494 -10.92 46.30 9.96
C GLU A 494 -12.07 45.31 10.19
N VAL A 495 -13.32 45.79 10.22
CA VAL A 495 -14.51 44.94 10.29
C VAL A 495 -14.66 44.11 9.01
N ALA A 496 -14.42 44.72 7.85
CA ALA A 496 -14.41 44.01 6.57
C ALA A 496 -13.33 42.91 6.53
N SER A 497 -12.13 43.16 7.08
CA SER A 497 -11.05 42.17 7.13
C SER A 497 -11.36 40.97 8.03
N PHE A 498 -12.03 41.18 9.16
CA PHE A 498 -12.44 40.13 10.09
C PHE A 498 -13.55 39.25 9.49
N VAL A 499 -14.50 39.86 8.78
CA VAL A 499 -15.57 39.13 8.07
C VAL A 499 -15.02 38.39 6.85
N ALA A 500 -13.99 38.95 6.17
CA ALA A 500 -13.39 38.35 4.99
C ALA A 500 -12.64 37.04 5.24
N SER A 501 -12.11 36.83 6.45
CA SER A 501 -11.39 35.60 6.82
C SER A 501 -11.53 35.34 8.34
N PRO A 502 -12.69 34.86 8.81
CA PRO A 502 -13.00 34.74 10.25
C PRO A 502 -12.13 33.70 10.97
N THR A 503 -11.45 32.82 10.23
CA THR A 503 -10.50 31.85 10.77
C THR A 503 -9.11 32.13 10.22
N ALA A 504 -8.16 32.38 11.11
CA ALA A 504 -6.75 32.42 10.77
C ALA A 504 -6.19 30.97 10.81
N LEU A 505 -5.67 30.48 9.68
CA LEU A 505 -4.91 29.24 9.65
C LEU A 505 -3.52 29.50 10.21
N GLU A 506 -3.31 29.22 11.50
CA GLU A 506 -1.98 29.26 12.10
C GLU A 506 -1.23 27.96 11.75
N THR A 507 -0.24 28.08 10.84
CA THR A 507 0.55 26.93 10.39
C THR A 507 1.77 26.76 11.29
N HIS A 508 1.77 25.73 12.13
CA HIS A 508 2.96 25.32 12.89
C HIS A 508 3.72 24.21 12.17
N THR A 509 4.92 24.51 11.64
CA THR A 509 5.79 23.52 11.01
C THR A 509 6.57 22.72 12.05
N VAL A 510 6.35 21.40 12.10
CA VAL A 510 6.97 20.50 13.11
C VAL A 510 8.48 20.29 12.87
N TYR A 511 8.87 20.03 11.63
CA TYR A 511 10.27 19.87 11.21
C TYR A 511 10.55 20.78 10.02
N ALA A 512 10.84 22.05 10.30
CA ALA A 512 11.13 23.03 9.27
C ALA A 512 12.44 22.67 8.54
N LEU A 513 12.37 22.65 7.21
CA LEU A 513 13.52 22.50 6.34
C LEU A 513 13.79 23.83 5.63
N ASN A 514 15.06 24.15 5.42
CA ASN A 514 15.48 25.41 4.79
C ASN A 514 15.24 25.48 3.28
N SER A 515 15.05 24.34 2.60
CA SER A 515 14.86 24.29 1.14
C SER A 515 14.24 22.96 0.70
N TYR A 516 13.72 22.92 -0.53
CA TYR A 516 13.31 21.67 -1.16
C TYR A 516 14.52 20.75 -1.42
N GLY A 517 15.68 21.33 -1.75
CA GLY A 517 16.95 20.61 -1.89
C GLY A 517 17.32 19.79 -0.66
N SER A 518 17.15 20.35 0.54
CA SER A 518 17.36 19.60 1.80
C SER A 518 16.36 18.46 1.99
N ALA A 519 15.12 18.61 1.54
CA ALA A 519 14.10 17.57 1.62
C ALA A 519 14.41 16.36 0.72
N VAL A 520 14.99 16.60 -0.47
CA VAL A 520 15.34 15.54 -1.44
C VAL A 520 16.77 15.00 -1.30
N ALA A 521 17.63 15.69 -0.55
CA ALA A 521 19.01 15.28 -0.29
C ALA A 521 19.19 13.83 0.24
N PRO A 522 18.34 13.30 1.16
CA PRO A 522 18.42 11.91 1.59
C PRO A 522 18.42 10.90 0.43
N MET A 523 17.55 11.11 -0.56
CA MET A 523 17.42 10.20 -1.70
C MET A 523 18.67 10.23 -2.59
N PHE A 524 19.09 11.42 -3.00
CA PHE A 524 20.23 11.56 -3.90
C PHE A 524 21.54 11.14 -3.23
N THR A 525 21.68 11.37 -1.93
CA THR A 525 22.83 10.90 -1.14
C THR A 525 22.87 9.38 -1.06
N ASN A 526 21.76 8.71 -0.74
CA ASN A 526 21.73 7.25 -0.71
C ASN A 526 22.02 6.63 -2.07
N LEU A 527 21.45 7.19 -3.14
CA LEU A 527 21.69 6.69 -4.49
C LEU A 527 23.14 6.90 -4.93
N ALA A 528 23.74 8.05 -4.59
CA ALA A 528 25.16 8.31 -4.76
C ALA A 528 26.02 7.27 -4.02
N LEU A 529 25.74 6.99 -2.74
CA LEU A 529 26.48 5.99 -1.97
C LEU A 529 26.35 4.58 -2.54
N TRP A 530 25.16 4.20 -3.01
CA TRP A 530 24.92 2.91 -3.66
C TRP A 530 25.72 2.78 -4.97
N ILE A 531 25.66 3.80 -5.83
CA ILE A 531 26.42 3.85 -7.08
C ILE A 531 27.93 3.87 -6.79
N GLY A 532 28.35 4.55 -5.73
CA GLY A 532 29.74 4.59 -5.28
C GLY A 532 30.26 3.22 -4.85
N ALA A 533 29.49 2.49 -4.05
CA ALA A 533 29.79 1.12 -3.67
C ALA A 533 29.82 0.18 -4.88
N PHE A 534 28.92 0.35 -5.85
CA PHE A 534 28.94 -0.39 -7.11
C PHE A 534 30.20 -0.10 -7.95
N THR A 535 30.56 1.18 -8.08
CA THR A 535 31.74 1.61 -8.84
C THR A 535 33.02 1.05 -8.23
N LEU A 536 33.13 1.06 -6.90
CA LEU A 536 34.24 0.41 -6.19
C LEU A 536 34.30 -1.08 -6.50
N ALA A 537 33.16 -1.78 -6.49
CA ALA A 537 33.12 -3.20 -6.79
C ALA A 537 33.43 -3.57 -8.26
N MET A 538 33.29 -2.60 -9.18
CA MET A 538 33.62 -2.77 -10.60
C MET A 538 35.07 -2.44 -10.91
N MET A 539 35.62 -1.38 -10.31
CA MET A 539 36.95 -0.89 -10.66
C MET A 539 38.07 -1.49 -9.80
N VAL A 540 37.79 -1.83 -8.54
CA VAL A 540 38.78 -2.47 -7.67
C VAL A 540 38.77 -3.97 -7.91
N HIS A 541 39.94 -4.56 -8.13
CA HIS A 541 40.06 -6.01 -8.24
C HIS A 541 39.64 -6.67 -6.92
N LEU A 542 38.55 -7.43 -6.96
CA LEU A 542 37.90 -7.96 -5.76
C LEU A 542 38.67 -9.11 -5.10
N GLU A 543 39.53 -9.80 -5.85
CA GLU A 543 40.29 -10.93 -5.31
C GLU A 543 41.56 -10.51 -4.58
N VAL A 544 41.99 -11.35 -3.64
CA VAL A 544 43.18 -11.12 -2.81
C VAL A 544 44.22 -12.17 -3.12
N ASP A 545 45.36 -11.71 -3.64
CA ASP A 545 46.54 -12.54 -3.85
C ASP A 545 47.22 -12.95 -2.52
N ASP A 546 47.92 -14.07 -2.54
CA ASP A 546 48.68 -14.61 -1.40
C ASP A 546 50.10 -14.02 -1.28
N GLU A 547 50.41 -12.97 -2.04
CA GLU A 547 51.77 -12.43 -2.14
C GLU A 547 52.25 -11.81 -0.82
N GLY A 548 53.31 -12.36 -0.24
CA GLY A 548 53.88 -11.87 1.02
C GLY A 548 53.09 -12.23 2.29
N ILE A 549 51.98 -12.97 2.19
CA ILE A 549 51.19 -13.43 3.35
C ILE A 549 50.75 -14.89 3.12
N PRO A 550 51.58 -15.89 3.50
CA PRO A 550 51.23 -17.29 3.30
C PRO A 550 50.10 -17.74 4.24
N GLY A 551 49.24 -18.66 3.78
CA GLY A 551 48.25 -19.33 4.62
C GLY A 551 46.92 -18.60 4.83
N LEU A 552 46.58 -17.62 3.98
CA LEU A 552 45.32 -16.87 4.07
C LEU A 552 44.09 -17.78 3.85
N THR A 553 43.17 -17.76 4.82
CA THR A 553 41.86 -18.42 4.69
C THR A 553 40.91 -17.61 3.80
N SER A 554 39.89 -18.26 3.22
CA SER A 554 38.91 -17.58 2.36
C SER A 554 38.16 -16.45 3.08
N SER A 555 37.81 -16.63 4.35
CA SER A 555 37.16 -15.59 5.16
C SER A 555 38.11 -14.42 5.47
N GLN A 556 39.40 -14.69 5.68
CA GLN A 556 40.39 -13.63 5.89
C GLN A 556 40.63 -12.81 4.62
N LYS A 557 40.65 -13.45 3.44
CA LYS A 557 40.71 -12.75 2.14
C LYS A 557 39.47 -11.89 1.92
N TYR A 558 38.28 -12.46 2.18
CA TYR A 558 37.01 -11.74 2.07
C TYR A 558 37.00 -10.49 2.93
N LEU A 559 37.27 -10.63 4.24
CA LEU A 559 37.28 -9.52 5.19
C LEU A 559 38.38 -8.51 4.89
N GLY A 560 39.55 -8.95 4.41
CA GLY A 560 40.68 -8.07 4.10
C GLY A 560 40.36 -7.10 2.97
N ARG A 561 39.79 -7.62 1.86
CA ARG A 561 39.33 -6.76 0.75
C ARG A 561 38.11 -5.95 1.14
N TRP A 562 37.16 -6.53 1.86
CA TRP A 562 35.99 -5.78 2.33
C TRP A 562 36.39 -4.56 3.17
N LEU A 563 37.39 -4.70 4.06
CA LEU A 563 37.87 -3.58 4.88
C LEU A 563 38.41 -2.43 4.02
N LEU A 564 39.13 -2.75 2.93
CA LEU A 564 39.59 -1.74 1.97
C LEU A 564 38.42 -1.01 1.33
N LEU A 565 37.43 -1.76 0.81
CA LEU A 565 36.25 -1.17 0.17
C LEU A 565 35.40 -0.36 1.15
N ALA A 566 35.27 -0.82 2.39
CA ALA A 566 34.56 -0.11 3.46
C ALA A 566 35.22 1.24 3.77
N VAL A 567 36.57 1.29 3.88
CA VAL A 567 37.31 2.55 4.08
C VAL A 567 37.14 3.49 2.89
N LEU A 568 37.23 2.99 1.66
CA LEU A 568 37.01 3.82 0.47
C LEU A 568 35.58 4.33 0.37
N SER A 569 34.59 3.55 0.79
CA SER A 569 33.19 3.98 0.85
C SER A 569 32.95 5.01 1.96
N CYS A 570 33.64 4.91 3.09
CA CYS A 570 33.65 5.98 4.09
C CYS A 570 34.23 7.27 3.51
N VAL A 571 35.27 7.20 2.67
CA VAL A 571 35.81 8.38 1.97
C VAL A 571 34.77 8.95 0.97
N GLN A 572 34.09 8.10 0.20
CA GLN A 572 32.96 8.52 -0.67
C GLN A 572 31.86 9.23 0.13
N ALA A 573 31.50 8.69 1.29
CA ALA A 573 30.51 9.29 2.18
C ALA A 573 30.97 10.63 2.74
N LEU A 574 32.22 10.73 3.20
CA LEU A 574 32.78 12.00 3.66
C LEU A 574 32.71 13.06 2.56
N ILE A 575 33.20 12.76 1.35
CA ILE A 575 33.17 13.70 0.22
C ILE A 575 31.72 14.11 -0.07
N THR A 576 30.82 13.14 -0.26
CA THR A 576 29.41 13.40 -0.60
C THR A 576 28.74 14.29 0.44
N THR A 577 28.87 13.94 1.72
CA THR A 577 28.26 14.66 2.85
C THR A 577 28.85 16.06 3.01
N THR A 578 30.17 16.21 2.89
CA THR A 578 30.80 17.54 2.93
C THR A 578 30.28 18.44 1.81
N GLY A 579 30.20 17.94 0.58
CA GLY A 579 29.68 18.75 -0.52
C GLY A 579 28.19 19.08 -0.38
N ASN A 580 27.37 18.16 0.15
CA ASN A 580 25.97 18.46 0.48
C ASN A 580 25.85 19.60 1.51
N LEU A 581 26.68 19.58 2.56
CA LEU A 581 26.72 20.65 3.55
C LEU A 581 27.21 21.98 2.94
N VAL A 582 28.16 21.94 2.01
CA VAL A 582 28.65 23.13 1.27
C VAL A 582 27.56 23.73 0.38
N ILE A 583 26.73 22.89 -0.26
CA ILE A 583 25.56 23.33 -1.03
C ILE A 583 24.50 24.01 -0.13
N GLY A 584 24.54 23.73 1.18
CA GLY A 584 23.65 24.32 2.18
C GLY A 584 22.60 23.35 2.72
N VAL A 585 22.74 22.04 2.46
CA VAL A 585 21.80 21.03 2.98
C VAL A 585 21.75 21.14 4.50
N GLN A 586 20.54 21.32 5.03
CA GLN A 586 20.31 21.43 6.47
C GLN A 586 20.71 20.14 7.18
N SER A 587 21.17 20.26 8.42
CA SER A 587 21.46 19.12 9.27
C SER A 587 21.10 19.43 10.71
N ALA A 588 20.15 18.70 11.28
CA ALA A 588 19.84 18.77 12.71
C ALA A 588 21.04 18.35 13.58
N ASN A 589 21.84 17.39 13.13
CA ASN A 589 23.08 16.99 13.81
C ASN A 589 24.16 16.56 12.80
N VAL A 590 25.14 17.45 12.59
CA VAL A 590 26.21 17.26 11.59
C VAL A 590 27.06 16.00 11.88
N PRO A 591 27.54 15.74 13.11
CA PRO A 591 28.20 14.47 13.43
C PRO A 591 27.36 13.24 13.09
N ALA A 592 26.07 13.24 13.44
CA ALA A 592 25.17 12.12 13.15
C ALA A 592 24.99 11.92 11.63
N LEU A 593 24.91 13.00 10.85
CA LEU A 593 24.83 12.93 9.39
C LEU A 593 26.08 12.26 8.77
N TYR A 594 27.29 12.65 9.20
CA TYR A 594 28.53 12.00 8.75
C TYR A 594 28.58 10.52 9.14
N LEU A 595 28.28 10.19 10.40
CA LEU A 595 28.29 8.81 10.87
C LEU A 595 27.26 7.95 10.14
N THR A 596 26.06 8.50 9.88
CA THR A 596 24.98 7.80 9.19
C THR A 596 25.34 7.54 7.73
N THR A 597 25.85 8.54 7.00
CA THR A 597 26.27 8.37 5.60
C THR A 597 27.43 7.39 5.45
N MET A 598 28.42 7.44 6.35
CA MET A 598 29.51 6.45 6.38
C MET A 598 28.98 5.05 6.67
N PHE A 599 28.10 4.90 7.66
CA PHE A 599 27.49 3.62 8.01
C PHE A 599 26.69 3.03 6.84
N ILE A 600 25.84 3.84 6.21
CA ILE A 600 25.08 3.47 5.01
C ILE A 600 26.03 3.01 3.89
N GLY A 601 27.12 3.75 3.63
CA GLY A 601 28.12 3.38 2.64
C GLY A 601 28.72 1.99 2.91
N VAL A 602 29.09 1.72 4.16
CA VAL A 602 29.61 0.41 4.59
C VAL A 602 28.58 -0.70 4.38
N VAL A 603 27.31 -0.46 4.69
CA VAL A 603 26.21 -1.42 4.45
C VAL A 603 26.06 -1.71 2.96
N TYR A 604 26.02 -0.68 2.11
CA TYR A 604 25.89 -0.85 0.67
C TYR A 604 27.08 -1.56 0.05
N VAL A 605 28.32 -1.22 0.46
CA VAL A 605 29.51 -2.00 0.06
C VAL A 605 29.39 -3.45 0.52
N SER A 606 28.89 -3.72 1.72
CA SER A 606 28.75 -5.09 2.22
C SER A 606 27.82 -5.93 1.33
N ILE A 607 26.66 -5.36 0.95
CA ILE A 607 25.68 -6.01 0.06
C ILE A 607 26.30 -6.24 -1.32
N ILE A 608 26.79 -5.17 -1.96
CA ILE A 608 27.26 -5.23 -3.34
C ILE A 608 28.51 -6.10 -3.46
N TYR A 609 29.46 -5.97 -2.53
CA TYR A 609 30.66 -6.79 -2.51
C TYR A 609 30.30 -8.26 -2.34
N ALA A 610 29.39 -8.61 -1.43
CA ALA A 610 28.94 -9.99 -1.25
C ALA A 610 28.32 -10.57 -2.53
N MET A 611 27.51 -9.79 -3.25
CA MET A 611 26.93 -10.21 -4.53
C MET A 611 28.01 -10.44 -5.59
N CYS A 612 28.88 -9.44 -5.79
CA CYS A 612 29.91 -9.48 -6.83
C CYS A 612 30.96 -10.57 -6.57
N ILE A 613 31.39 -10.80 -5.33
CA ILE A 613 32.39 -11.83 -5.04
C ILE A 613 31.80 -13.24 -5.03
N SER A 614 30.52 -13.41 -4.70
CA SER A 614 29.87 -14.73 -4.65
C SER A 614 29.44 -15.20 -6.03
N PHE A 615 28.90 -14.29 -6.85
CA PHE A 615 28.31 -14.61 -8.16
C PHE A 615 29.13 -14.08 -9.35
N ALA A 616 30.30 -13.46 -9.11
CA ALA A 616 31.16 -12.87 -10.13
C ALA A 616 30.36 -11.96 -11.09
N HIS A 617 30.46 -12.18 -12.41
CA HIS A 617 29.75 -11.42 -13.43
C HIS A 617 28.22 -11.43 -13.27
N VAL A 618 27.62 -12.53 -12.78
CA VAL A 618 26.17 -12.61 -12.54
C VAL A 618 25.77 -11.68 -11.39
N GLY A 619 26.60 -11.57 -10.36
CA GLY A 619 26.38 -10.67 -9.22
C GLY A 619 26.38 -9.20 -9.62
N ARG A 620 27.23 -8.83 -10.59
CA ARG A 620 27.27 -7.47 -11.14
C ARG A 620 25.93 -7.10 -11.80
N GLY A 621 25.39 -7.99 -12.63
CA GLY A 621 24.07 -7.81 -13.26
C GLY A 621 22.94 -7.73 -12.23
N LEU A 622 22.97 -8.57 -11.20
CA LEU A 622 21.96 -8.56 -10.14
C LEU A 622 22.00 -7.26 -9.32
N THR A 623 23.19 -6.68 -9.13
CA THR A 623 23.33 -5.38 -8.45
C THR A 623 22.69 -4.26 -9.27
N VAL A 624 22.86 -4.26 -10.59
CA VAL A 624 22.20 -3.30 -11.49
C VAL A 624 20.67 -3.47 -11.45
N LEU A 625 20.18 -4.71 -11.45
CA LEU A 625 18.74 -4.98 -11.30
C LEU A 625 18.19 -4.44 -9.98
N LEU A 626 18.92 -4.62 -8.88
CA LEU A 626 18.55 -4.06 -7.58
C LEU A 626 18.55 -2.52 -7.59
N THR A 627 19.48 -1.87 -8.29
CA THR A 627 19.45 -0.41 -8.46
C THR A 627 18.16 0.05 -9.14
N VAL A 628 17.78 -0.60 -10.25
CA VAL A 628 16.55 -0.26 -10.99
C VAL A 628 15.30 -0.43 -10.12
N LEU A 629 15.26 -1.47 -9.28
CA LEU A 629 14.14 -1.71 -8.37
C LEU A 629 14.08 -0.68 -7.23
N GLN A 630 15.23 -0.26 -6.70
CA GLN A 630 15.28 0.62 -5.53
C GLN A 630 14.87 2.06 -5.84
N VAL A 631 15.22 2.61 -7.02
CA VAL A 631 14.93 4.01 -7.36
C VAL A 631 13.44 4.38 -7.22
N PRO A 632 12.49 3.67 -7.83
CA PRO A 632 11.06 3.91 -7.62
C PRO A 632 10.56 3.31 -6.29
N GLY A 633 11.19 2.21 -5.85
CA GLY A 633 10.71 1.42 -4.73
C GLY A 633 11.02 1.98 -3.34
N SER A 634 11.88 2.99 -3.18
CA SER A 634 12.37 3.46 -1.88
C SER A 634 11.79 4.78 -1.37
N SER A 635 10.64 5.22 -1.90
CA SER A 635 9.89 6.43 -1.48
C SER A 635 10.74 7.71 -1.31
N GLY A 636 11.66 7.96 -2.24
CA GLY A 636 12.57 9.10 -2.15
C GLY A 636 11.86 10.46 -2.30
N MET A 637 11.13 10.64 -3.41
CA MET A 637 10.42 11.89 -3.75
C MET A 637 8.96 11.91 -3.32
N TYR A 638 8.31 10.75 -3.29
CA TYR A 638 6.89 10.62 -2.98
C TYR A 638 6.68 9.68 -1.79
N PRO A 639 5.67 9.93 -0.94
CA PRO A 639 5.24 8.97 0.08
C PRO A 639 4.96 7.60 -0.54
N ILE A 640 5.28 6.53 0.18
CA ILE A 640 5.12 5.17 -0.35
C ILE A 640 3.64 4.81 -0.58
N GLU A 641 2.75 5.42 0.18
CA GLU A 641 1.30 5.27 0.13
C GLU A 641 0.71 5.75 -1.22
N MET A 642 1.40 6.67 -1.89
CA MET A 642 1.02 7.14 -3.24
C MET A 642 1.47 6.17 -4.35
N MET A 643 2.35 5.22 -4.04
CA MET A 643 2.81 4.23 -5.00
C MET A 643 1.83 3.05 -5.11
N PRO A 644 1.79 2.34 -6.24
CA PRO A 644 1.03 1.10 -6.42
C PRO A 644 1.32 0.06 -5.32
N LYS A 645 0.32 -0.76 -4.97
CA LYS A 645 0.37 -1.72 -3.85
C LYS A 645 1.56 -2.69 -3.94
N GLU A 646 2.02 -2.99 -5.15
CA GLU A 646 3.16 -3.86 -5.41
C GLU A 646 4.47 -3.24 -4.88
N PHE A 647 4.68 -1.95 -5.13
CA PHE A 647 5.85 -1.21 -4.61
C PHE A 647 5.77 -1.06 -3.09
N GLN A 648 4.58 -0.83 -2.54
CA GLN A 648 4.37 -0.77 -1.08
C GLN A 648 4.78 -2.08 -0.38
N ARG A 649 4.56 -3.24 -1.01
CA ARG A 649 4.97 -4.55 -0.46
C ARG A 649 6.48 -4.79 -0.52
N ILE A 650 7.14 -4.30 -1.56
CA ILE A 650 8.59 -4.46 -1.76
C ILE A 650 9.37 -3.46 -0.90
N TYR A 651 8.79 -2.29 -0.65
CA TYR A 651 9.38 -1.16 0.08
C TYR A 651 10.19 -1.54 1.35
N PRO A 652 9.71 -2.41 2.26
CA PRO A 652 10.45 -2.75 3.48
C PRO A 652 11.73 -3.55 3.22
N PHE A 653 11.82 -4.25 2.08
CA PHE A 653 12.92 -5.12 1.71
C PHE A 653 14.03 -4.40 0.93
N LEU A 654 13.93 -3.08 0.77
CA LEU A 654 14.91 -2.28 0.04
C LEU A 654 15.83 -1.50 0.99
N PRO A 655 17.15 -1.70 0.94
CA PRO A 655 18.10 -0.98 1.79
C PRO A 655 18.00 0.56 1.70
N ILE A 656 17.82 1.11 0.49
CA ILE A 656 17.72 2.57 0.28
C ILE A 656 16.56 3.20 1.06
N THR A 657 15.47 2.46 1.28
CA THR A 657 14.34 2.92 2.10
C THR A 657 14.79 3.33 3.50
N HIS A 658 15.49 2.44 4.19
CA HIS A 658 15.96 2.64 5.56
C HIS A 658 17.09 3.67 5.61
N GLY A 659 17.94 3.71 4.58
CA GLY A 659 18.95 4.75 4.41
C GLY A 659 18.34 6.14 4.24
N ASN A 660 17.28 6.29 3.44
CA ASN A 660 16.58 7.56 3.25
C ASN A 660 15.99 8.05 4.56
N ASN A 661 15.29 7.17 5.28
CA ASN A 661 14.65 7.53 6.54
C ASN A 661 15.66 7.84 7.65
N ALA A 662 16.79 7.12 7.73
CA ALA A 662 17.87 7.45 8.66
C ALA A 662 18.48 8.83 8.38
N LEU A 663 18.70 9.19 7.10
CA LEU A 663 19.20 10.52 6.74
C LEU A 663 18.17 11.62 7.00
N ARG A 664 16.87 11.36 6.80
CA ARG A 664 15.79 12.30 7.15
C ARG A 664 15.82 12.68 8.63
N GLU A 665 16.07 11.73 9.53
CA GLU A 665 16.22 12.01 10.97
C GLU A 665 17.42 12.94 11.25
N THR A 666 18.54 12.73 10.58
CA THR A 666 19.74 13.58 10.76
C THR A 666 19.61 14.98 10.14
N ILE A 667 18.74 15.14 9.13
CA ILE A 667 18.52 16.38 8.39
C ILE A 667 17.39 17.21 9.02
N GLY A 668 16.21 16.61 9.15
CA GLY A 668 14.99 17.26 9.63
C GLY A 668 14.82 17.25 11.15
N GLY A 669 15.35 16.24 11.84
CA GLY A 669 15.24 16.09 13.29
C GLY A 669 14.86 14.67 13.71
N PHE A 670 15.21 14.31 14.95
CA PHE A 670 15.01 12.96 15.48
C PHE A 670 13.62 12.79 16.11
N TYR A 671 13.03 11.60 15.96
CA TYR A 671 11.77 11.22 16.63
C TYR A 671 11.82 9.83 17.27
N GLY A 672 11.71 9.76 18.60
CA GLY A 672 11.65 8.49 19.34
C GLY A 672 12.85 7.57 19.06
N ASP A 673 12.58 6.31 18.72
CA ASP A 673 13.59 5.29 18.40
C ASP A 673 13.70 4.99 16.89
N HIS A 674 13.10 5.81 16.02
CA HIS A 674 13.05 5.57 14.57
C HIS A 674 14.45 5.50 13.96
N TYR A 675 15.32 6.46 14.26
CA TYR A 675 16.70 6.46 13.80
C TYR A 675 17.43 5.13 14.10
N TRP A 676 17.30 4.62 15.32
CA TRP A 676 17.91 3.34 15.70
C TRP A 676 17.28 2.15 14.98
N ARG A 677 15.95 2.13 14.81
CA ARG A 677 15.26 1.08 14.04
C ARG A 677 15.77 1.00 12.59
N TYR A 678 15.99 2.14 11.94
CA TYR A 678 16.53 2.18 10.58
C TYR A 678 17.98 1.65 10.53
N LEU A 679 18.83 2.06 11.47
CA LEU A 679 20.20 1.54 11.56
C LEU A 679 20.25 0.04 11.87
N THR A 680 19.40 -0.46 12.76
CA THR A 680 19.28 -1.89 13.06
C THR A 680 18.86 -2.66 11.81
N THR A 681 17.88 -2.17 11.06
CA THR A 681 17.41 -2.83 9.84
C THR A 681 18.52 -2.88 8.77
N LEU A 682 19.25 -1.78 8.58
CA LEU A 682 20.43 -1.75 7.69
C LEU A 682 21.54 -2.71 8.15
N THR A 683 21.75 -2.85 9.47
CA THR A 683 22.69 -3.83 10.03
C THR A 683 22.28 -5.25 9.68
N LEU A 684 20.98 -5.57 9.72
CA LEU A 684 20.47 -6.89 9.32
C LEU A 684 20.76 -7.17 7.83
N PHE A 685 20.61 -6.19 6.94
CA PHE A 685 20.99 -6.35 5.53
C PHE A 685 22.49 -6.64 5.37
N ALA A 686 23.35 -5.92 6.08
CA ALA A 686 24.79 -6.18 6.07
C ALA A 686 25.10 -7.59 6.63
N ALA A 687 24.45 -8.01 7.70
CA ALA A 687 24.63 -9.34 8.29
C ALA A 687 24.25 -10.44 7.29
N VAL A 688 23.12 -10.31 6.59
CA VAL A 688 22.72 -11.24 5.53
C VAL A 688 23.76 -11.27 4.40
N ALA A 689 24.26 -10.10 3.98
CA ALA A 689 25.30 -10.02 2.96
C ALA A 689 26.59 -10.73 3.38
N PHE A 690 27.02 -10.59 4.64
CA PHE A 690 28.17 -11.31 5.18
C PHE A 690 27.97 -12.83 5.18
N VAL A 691 26.79 -13.30 5.57
CA VAL A 691 26.45 -14.72 5.53
C VAL A 691 26.55 -15.24 4.10
N VAL A 692 25.93 -14.54 3.13
CA VAL A 692 26.00 -14.90 1.71
C VAL A 692 27.46 -14.90 1.20
N GLY A 693 28.20 -13.81 1.43
CA GLY A 693 29.57 -13.65 0.95
C GLY A 693 30.57 -14.68 1.47
N MET A 694 30.43 -15.09 2.73
CA MET A 694 31.35 -16.06 3.37
C MET A 694 30.96 -17.52 3.14
N THR A 695 29.65 -17.83 3.06
CA THR A 695 29.18 -19.23 3.00
C THR A 695 28.92 -19.71 1.58
N LEU A 696 28.36 -18.87 0.70
CA LEU A 696 27.90 -19.28 -0.62
C LEU A 696 29.04 -19.39 -1.65
N ARG A 697 30.13 -18.63 -1.43
CA ARG A 697 31.26 -18.54 -2.36
C ARG A 697 31.86 -19.91 -2.78
N PRO A 698 32.17 -20.87 -1.87
CA PRO A 698 32.75 -22.15 -2.27
C PRO A 698 31.82 -22.98 -3.17
N TYR A 699 30.50 -22.88 -2.97
CA TYR A 699 29.51 -23.63 -3.73
C TYR A 699 29.33 -23.08 -5.15
N LEU A 700 29.58 -21.78 -5.35
CA LEU A 700 29.38 -21.09 -6.63
C LEU A 700 30.65 -21.05 -7.49
N ASN A 701 31.81 -21.53 -7.01
CA ASN A 701 33.06 -21.51 -7.76
C ASN A 701 32.96 -22.20 -9.14
N ASN A 702 32.29 -23.36 -9.22
CA ASN A 702 32.10 -24.09 -10.47
C ASN A 702 31.21 -23.32 -11.45
N LEU A 703 30.23 -22.59 -10.94
CA LEU A 703 29.33 -21.75 -11.72
C LEU A 703 30.10 -20.54 -12.27
N ASN A 704 30.81 -19.82 -11.40
CA ASN A 704 31.58 -18.64 -11.75
C ASN A 704 32.66 -18.94 -12.80
N THR A 705 33.33 -20.09 -12.67
CA THR A 705 34.35 -20.54 -13.64
C THR A 705 33.74 -20.82 -15.01
N MET A 706 32.58 -21.48 -15.05
CA MET A 706 31.86 -21.74 -16.30
C MET A 706 31.46 -20.42 -16.98
N VAL A 707 30.85 -19.50 -16.22
CA VAL A 707 30.37 -18.22 -16.75
C VAL A 707 31.54 -17.36 -17.26
N SER A 708 32.65 -17.28 -16.52
CA SER A 708 33.86 -16.57 -16.95
C SER A 708 34.42 -17.13 -18.26
N ARG A 709 34.51 -18.47 -18.41
CA ARG A 709 34.94 -19.08 -19.67
C ARG A 709 34.02 -18.75 -20.84
N ARG A 710 32.71 -18.73 -20.60
CA ARG A 710 31.72 -18.39 -21.64
C ARG A 710 31.82 -16.93 -22.05
N PHE A 711 32.02 -16.00 -21.10
CA PHE A 711 32.29 -14.61 -21.42
C PHE A 711 33.61 -14.42 -22.17
N ALA A 712 34.68 -15.10 -21.74
CA ALA A 712 35.97 -15.06 -22.43
C ALA A 712 35.84 -15.51 -23.89
N ALA A 713 35.02 -16.53 -24.16
CA ALA A 713 34.78 -17.02 -25.52
C ALA A 713 33.98 -16.07 -26.42
N THR A 714 33.40 -14.97 -25.88
CA THR A 714 32.69 -13.99 -26.69
C THR A 714 33.60 -12.93 -27.29
N ASP A 715 34.83 -12.76 -26.78
CA ASP A 715 35.76 -11.64 -27.06
C ASP A 715 35.18 -10.21 -26.93
N LEU A 716 33.88 -10.09 -26.64
CA LEU A 716 33.14 -8.83 -26.47
C LEU A 716 33.17 -8.33 -25.03
N LEU A 717 33.37 -9.21 -24.06
CA LEU A 717 33.27 -8.91 -22.62
C LEU A 717 34.55 -9.29 -21.90
N ALA A 718 35.09 -8.37 -21.11
CA ALA A 718 36.28 -8.60 -20.29
C ALA A 718 35.99 -9.71 -19.25
N ALA A 719 36.60 -10.87 -19.44
CA ALA A 719 36.49 -11.98 -18.50
C ALA A 719 37.60 -11.89 -17.44
N GLU A 720 37.22 -11.90 -16.17
CA GLU A 720 38.22 -12.05 -15.09
C GLU A 720 38.79 -13.47 -15.11
N LYS A 721 40.12 -13.57 -14.92
CA LYS A 721 40.81 -14.86 -14.89
C LYS A 721 40.21 -15.72 -13.77
N PRO A 722 39.70 -16.93 -14.07
CA PRO A 722 39.08 -17.76 -13.04
C PRO A 722 40.11 -18.20 -11.99
N VAL A 723 39.72 -18.15 -10.71
CA VAL A 723 40.53 -18.66 -9.59
C VAL A 723 40.86 -20.14 -9.80
N ALA A 724 42.08 -20.50 -9.44
CA ALA A 724 42.53 -21.87 -9.40
C ALA A 724 41.60 -22.78 -8.57
N MET A 725 41.15 -23.85 -9.21
CA MET A 725 40.13 -24.77 -8.72
C MET A 725 40.55 -25.47 -7.42
N ARG A 726 39.77 -25.28 -6.35
CA ARG A 726 39.79 -26.16 -5.18
C ARG A 726 38.63 -27.15 -5.34
N ASN A 727 38.94 -28.42 -5.64
CA ASN A 727 38.01 -29.52 -5.96
C ASN A 727 37.30 -29.42 -7.32
N ARG A 728 38.06 -29.55 -8.42
CA ARG A 728 37.54 -29.61 -9.80
C ARG A 728 36.57 -30.77 -10.06
N TYR A 729 36.68 -31.84 -9.27
CA TYR A 729 35.93 -33.09 -9.43
C TYR A 729 35.47 -33.59 -8.06
N ARG A 730 34.29 -34.22 -7.98
CA ARG A 730 33.83 -34.80 -6.72
C ARG A 730 34.62 -36.08 -6.41
N LEU A 731 34.91 -36.30 -5.13
CA LEU A 731 35.77 -37.40 -4.68
C LEU A 731 35.17 -38.79 -4.99
N ASP A 732 33.84 -38.91 -4.96
CA ASP A 732 33.10 -40.10 -5.40
C ASP A 732 33.27 -40.37 -6.91
N GLN A 733 33.30 -39.33 -7.73
CA GLN A 733 33.50 -39.45 -9.18
C GLN A 733 34.93 -39.87 -9.50
N MET A 734 35.91 -39.35 -8.76
CA MET A 734 37.32 -39.74 -8.90
C MET A 734 37.55 -41.19 -8.45
N LEU A 735 36.96 -41.58 -7.32
CA LEU A 735 37.05 -42.97 -6.82
C LEU A 735 36.37 -43.95 -7.77
N ARG A 736 35.19 -43.61 -8.32
CA ARG A 736 34.51 -44.43 -9.33
C ARG A 736 35.28 -44.53 -10.64
N ALA A 737 35.86 -43.42 -11.11
CA ALA A 737 36.71 -43.41 -12.30
C ALA A 737 37.97 -44.28 -12.11
N LEU A 738 38.50 -44.37 -10.89
CA LEU A 738 39.64 -45.22 -10.54
C LEU A 738 39.29 -46.70 -10.33
N SER A 739 38.07 -47.00 -9.87
CA SER A 739 37.66 -48.38 -9.53
C SER A 739 37.05 -49.15 -10.69
N ASP A 740 36.34 -48.46 -11.59
CA ASP A 740 35.54 -49.12 -12.64
C ASP A 740 35.42 -48.21 -13.87
N SER A 741 36.53 -48.10 -14.60
CA SER A 741 36.67 -47.11 -15.68
C SER A 741 35.73 -47.39 -16.85
N GLU A 742 35.51 -48.65 -17.25
CA GLU A 742 34.68 -48.99 -18.41
C GLU A 742 33.18 -48.74 -18.17
N GLU A 743 32.62 -49.20 -17.05
CA GLU A 743 31.20 -49.02 -16.75
C GLU A 743 30.87 -47.55 -16.45
N PHE A 744 31.77 -46.84 -15.77
CA PHE A 744 31.67 -45.40 -15.54
C PHE A 744 31.71 -44.61 -16.87
N HIS A 745 32.63 -44.98 -17.78
CA HIS A 745 32.77 -44.33 -19.08
C HIS A 745 31.51 -44.54 -19.95
N ALA A 746 31.03 -45.78 -20.05
CA ALA A 746 29.82 -46.11 -20.79
C ALA A 746 28.57 -45.38 -20.22
N GLY A 747 28.44 -45.33 -18.89
CA GLY A 747 27.32 -44.64 -18.22
C GLY A 747 27.34 -43.12 -18.36
N ILE A 748 28.52 -42.50 -18.48
CA ILE A 748 28.66 -41.06 -18.76
C ILE A 748 28.38 -40.77 -20.22
N MET A 749 28.95 -41.54 -21.16
CA MET A 749 28.75 -41.33 -22.59
C MET A 749 27.27 -41.47 -22.99
N ARG A 750 26.53 -42.40 -22.36
CA ARG A 750 25.09 -42.54 -22.57
C ARG A 750 24.30 -41.31 -22.10
N ARG A 751 24.64 -40.76 -20.92
CA ARG A 751 24.00 -39.54 -20.40
C ARG A 751 24.38 -38.30 -21.21
N ALA A 752 25.64 -38.20 -21.63
CA ALA A 752 26.13 -37.13 -22.49
C ALA A 752 25.42 -37.11 -23.85
N ALA A 753 25.32 -38.26 -24.51
CA ALA A 753 24.65 -38.38 -25.81
C ALA A 753 23.15 -38.03 -25.74
N MET A 754 22.46 -38.41 -24.65
CA MET A 754 21.08 -37.98 -24.43
C MET A 754 20.98 -36.46 -24.25
N PHE A 755 21.82 -35.87 -23.41
CA PHE A 755 21.79 -34.43 -23.15
C PHE A 755 22.21 -33.59 -24.38
N GLU A 756 23.22 -34.01 -25.14
CA GLU A 756 23.66 -33.33 -26.37
C GLU A 756 22.57 -33.25 -27.44
N ARG A 757 21.67 -34.25 -27.52
CA ARG A 757 20.51 -34.19 -28.43
C ARG A 757 19.48 -33.14 -28.02
N TRP A 758 19.31 -32.92 -26.71
CA TRP A 758 18.31 -31.99 -26.16
C TRP A 758 18.86 -30.57 -25.97
N TYR A 759 20.15 -30.42 -25.65
CA TYR A 759 20.81 -29.14 -25.38
C TYR A 759 20.55 -28.05 -26.45
N PRO A 760 20.73 -28.28 -27.77
CA PRO A 760 20.46 -27.25 -28.76
C PRO A 760 18.97 -26.90 -28.87
N ARG A 761 18.06 -27.86 -28.62
CA ARG A 761 16.61 -27.61 -28.59
C ARG A 761 16.21 -26.79 -27.38
N LEU A 762 16.72 -27.14 -26.19
CA LEU A 762 16.45 -26.41 -24.95
C LEU A 762 17.00 -24.98 -25.01
N LYS A 763 18.22 -24.79 -25.54
CA LYS A 763 18.82 -23.47 -25.73
C LYS A 763 18.03 -22.60 -26.72
N ARG A 764 17.66 -23.15 -27.89
CA ARG A 764 16.82 -22.44 -28.86
C ARG A 764 15.44 -22.15 -28.31
N GLY A 765 14.82 -23.10 -27.63
CA GLY A 765 13.52 -22.94 -26.98
C GLY A 765 13.54 -21.83 -25.92
N ALA A 766 14.57 -21.79 -25.06
CA ALA A 766 14.74 -20.73 -24.08
C ALA A 766 14.96 -19.35 -24.72
N LEU A 767 15.74 -19.27 -25.80
CA LEU A 767 15.99 -18.02 -26.52
C LEU A 767 14.71 -17.51 -27.21
N VAL A 768 13.96 -18.42 -27.85
CA VAL A 768 12.66 -18.12 -28.46
C VAL A 768 11.65 -17.69 -27.38
N ALA A 769 11.55 -18.41 -26.27
CA ALA A 769 10.65 -18.05 -25.16
C ALA A 769 11.08 -16.74 -24.48
N GLY A 770 12.37 -16.42 -24.50
CA GLY A 770 12.94 -15.17 -24.01
C GLY A 770 12.66 -13.96 -24.88
N ILE A 771 12.20 -14.16 -26.12
CA ILE A 771 11.79 -13.07 -27.02
C ILE A 771 10.27 -13.05 -27.18
N ILE A 772 9.65 -14.21 -27.45
CA ILE A 772 8.22 -14.32 -27.75
C ILE A 772 7.37 -14.01 -26.52
N LEU A 773 7.68 -14.55 -25.34
CA LEU A 773 6.84 -14.32 -24.17
C LEU A 773 6.86 -12.84 -23.76
N PRO A 774 8.01 -12.14 -23.79
CA PRO A 774 8.03 -10.71 -23.60
C PRO A 774 7.17 -9.91 -24.58
N ILE A 775 7.19 -10.27 -25.87
CA ILE A 775 6.34 -9.65 -26.92
C ILE A 775 4.85 -9.95 -26.66
N GLY A 776 4.53 -11.18 -26.24
CA GLY A 776 3.16 -11.55 -25.88
C GLY A 776 2.66 -10.81 -24.64
N LEU A 777 3.49 -10.69 -23.61
CA LEU A 777 3.18 -9.92 -22.40
C LEU A 777 3.01 -8.43 -22.69
N THR A 778 3.81 -7.85 -23.59
CA THR A 778 3.59 -6.46 -24.00
C THR A 778 2.33 -6.29 -24.85
N ALA A 779 2.01 -7.22 -25.75
CA ALA A 779 0.73 -7.19 -26.46
C ALA A 779 -0.47 -7.31 -25.50
N PHE A 780 -0.36 -8.17 -24.48
CA PHE A 780 -1.38 -8.37 -23.45
C PHE A 780 -1.50 -7.18 -22.47
N SER A 781 -0.41 -6.44 -22.25
CA SER A 781 -0.45 -5.22 -21.42
C SER A 781 -1.17 -4.05 -22.10
N LEU A 782 -1.31 -4.10 -23.43
CA LEU A 782 -2.11 -3.13 -24.17
C LEU A 782 -3.62 -3.39 -24.02
N THR A 783 -4.03 -4.60 -23.65
CA THR A 783 -5.45 -4.98 -23.51
C THR A 783 -5.96 -5.00 -22.07
N THR A 784 -5.07 -4.95 -21.07
CA THR A 784 -5.41 -5.18 -19.65
C THR A 784 -5.07 -3.95 -18.77
N GLY A 785 -5.85 -3.72 -17.71
CA GLY A 785 -5.61 -2.63 -16.75
C GLY A 785 -4.41 -2.83 -15.81
N GLU A 786 -3.93 -4.06 -15.64
CA GLU A 786 -2.86 -4.40 -14.68
C GLU A 786 -1.44 -4.31 -15.25
N LYS A 787 -1.05 -3.13 -15.75
CA LYS A 787 0.24 -2.91 -16.44
C LYS A 787 1.47 -3.20 -15.57
N ILE A 788 1.40 -2.92 -14.27
CA ILE A 788 2.52 -3.09 -13.33
C ILE A 788 2.76 -4.57 -12.99
N GLY A 789 1.68 -5.33 -12.78
CA GLY A 789 1.77 -6.77 -12.57
C GLY A 789 2.43 -7.47 -13.76
N ILE A 790 2.10 -7.03 -14.99
CA ILE A 790 2.70 -7.57 -16.21
C ILE A 790 4.19 -7.21 -16.31
N LEU A 791 4.59 -5.98 -16.00
CA LEU A 791 6.00 -5.58 -15.96
C LEU A 791 6.81 -6.38 -14.93
N MET A 792 6.24 -6.60 -13.75
CA MET A 792 6.86 -7.46 -12.72
C MET A 792 7.00 -8.90 -13.23
N ALA A 793 5.95 -9.46 -13.84
CA ALA A 793 6.01 -10.78 -14.46
C ALA A 793 7.08 -10.84 -15.57
N TRP A 794 7.26 -9.75 -16.31
CA TRP A 794 8.30 -9.58 -17.32
C TRP A 794 9.71 -9.70 -16.72
N VAL A 795 9.99 -8.95 -15.65
CA VAL A 795 11.27 -9.01 -14.95
C VAL A 795 11.52 -10.39 -14.35
N ILE A 796 10.51 -10.97 -13.69
CA ILE A 796 10.57 -12.33 -13.14
C ILE A 796 10.86 -13.35 -14.24
N TRP A 797 10.23 -13.22 -15.40
CA TRP A 797 10.44 -14.11 -16.54
C TRP A 797 11.84 -14.00 -17.12
N ILE A 798 12.36 -12.77 -17.27
CA ILE A 798 13.74 -12.54 -17.73
C ILE A 798 14.71 -13.22 -16.76
N VAL A 799 14.53 -13.01 -15.45
CA VAL A 799 15.35 -13.68 -14.42
C VAL A 799 15.23 -15.20 -14.53
N ALA A 800 14.02 -15.75 -14.67
CA ALA A 800 13.78 -17.18 -14.79
C ALA A 800 14.47 -17.79 -16.02
N ILE A 801 14.39 -17.14 -17.18
CA ILE A 801 15.08 -17.60 -18.40
C ILE A 801 16.59 -17.53 -18.25
N ILE A 802 17.12 -16.45 -17.69
CA ILE A 802 18.56 -16.33 -17.44
C ILE A 802 19.01 -17.45 -16.50
N THR A 803 18.28 -17.70 -15.41
CA THR A 803 18.55 -18.80 -14.49
C THR A 803 18.47 -20.16 -15.19
N PHE A 804 17.48 -20.38 -16.05
CA PHE A 804 17.33 -21.62 -16.80
C PHE A 804 18.49 -21.84 -17.78
N LEU A 805 18.87 -20.82 -18.55
CA LEU A 805 20.01 -20.86 -19.47
C LEU A 805 21.32 -21.14 -18.72
N ILE A 806 21.54 -20.45 -17.60
CA ILE A 806 22.69 -20.68 -16.73
C ILE A 806 22.68 -22.12 -16.18
N GLY A 807 21.52 -22.64 -15.78
CA GLY A 807 21.36 -24.00 -15.26
C GLY A 807 21.66 -25.08 -16.29
N ILE A 808 21.12 -24.95 -17.51
CA ILE A 808 21.43 -25.85 -18.63
C ILE A 808 22.93 -25.84 -18.93
N GLU A 809 23.51 -24.64 -18.98
CA GLU A 809 24.94 -24.48 -19.28
C GLU A 809 25.82 -25.08 -18.19
N PHE A 810 25.39 -24.96 -16.93
CA PHE A 810 26.06 -25.57 -15.79
C PHE A 810 26.01 -27.11 -15.84
N ILE A 811 24.88 -27.69 -16.24
CA ILE A 811 24.75 -29.14 -16.47
C ILE A 811 25.65 -29.58 -17.62
N TYR A 812 25.65 -28.83 -18.73
CA TYR A 812 26.50 -29.10 -19.89
C TYR A 812 27.99 -29.11 -19.52
N ASP A 813 28.48 -28.06 -18.85
CA ASP A 813 29.87 -28.00 -18.38
C ASP A 813 30.17 -29.10 -17.34
N GLY A 814 29.18 -29.49 -16.53
CA GLY A 814 29.23 -30.65 -15.65
C GLY A 814 29.52 -31.97 -16.36
N ILE A 815 28.76 -32.26 -17.42
CA ILE A 815 28.92 -33.46 -18.24
C ILE A 815 30.28 -33.44 -18.95
N GLN A 816 30.67 -32.31 -19.54
CA GLN A 816 31.97 -32.15 -20.22
C GLN A 816 33.16 -32.30 -19.26
N ARG A 817 33.00 -31.96 -17.98
CA ARG A 817 34.00 -32.26 -16.94
C ARG A 817 34.08 -33.76 -16.66
N GLN A 818 32.95 -34.46 -16.55
CA GLN A 818 32.92 -35.91 -16.32
C GLN A 818 33.53 -36.71 -17.47
N ILE A 819 33.26 -36.32 -18.73
CA ILE A 819 33.88 -36.94 -19.91
C ILE A 819 35.40 -36.76 -19.88
N ARG A 820 35.89 -35.55 -19.58
CA ARG A 820 37.33 -35.30 -19.40
C ARG A 820 37.95 -36.17 -18.32
N LEU A 821 37.28 -36.34 -17.17
CA LEU A 821 37.74 -37.21 -16.10
C LEU A 821 37.81 -38.68 -16.54
N GLY A 822 36.82 -39.15 -17.30
CA GLY A 822 36.79 -40.52 -17.81
C GLY A 822 37.82 -40.81 -18.91
N ASN A 823 38.38 -39.78 -19.54
CA ASN A 823 39.43 -39.88 -20.57
C ASN A 823 40.86 -39.76 -20.00
N MET A 824 41.01 -39.47 -18.70
CA MET A 824 42.32 -39.36 -18.05
C MET A 824 42.90 -40.74 -17.78
N ASP A 825 44.21 -40.90 -17.99
CA ASP A 825 44.91 -42.15 -17.66
C ASP A 825 45.03 -42.35 -16.14
N GLY A 826 45.25 -43.58 -15.68
CA GLY A 826 45.30 -43.93 -14.25
C GLY A 826 46.35 -43.15 -13.45
N ASP A 827 47.49 -42.84 -14.06
CA ASP A 827 48.54 -42.00 -13.45
C ASP A 827 48.16 -40.52 -13.42
N GLU A 828 47.43 -40.06 -14.43
CA GLU A 828 46.90 -38.69 -14.51
C GLU A 828 45.81 -38.47 -13.45
N LEU A 829 44.90 -39.44 -13.27
CA LEU A 829 43.88 -39.45 -12.21
C LEU A 829 44.51 -39.46 -10.81
N ARG A 830 45.57 -40.25 -10.59
CA ARG A 830 46.31 -40.27 -9.32
C ARG A 830 47.02 -38.95 -9.06
N ASN A 831 47.56 -38.29 -10.09
CA ASN A 831 48.17 -36.97 -9.97
C ASN A 831 47.12 -35.91 -9.64
N VAL A 832 45.97 -35.88 -10.31
CA VAL A 832 44.88 -34.94 -9.99
C VAL A 832 44.32 -35.20 -8.58
N TYR A 833 44.21 -36.46 -8.14
CA TYR A 833 43.82 -36.81 -6.78
C TYR A 833 44.88 -36.40 -5.74
N ARG A 834 46.17 -36.64 -6.02
CA ARG A 834 47.28 -36.19 -5.18
C ARG A 834 47.34 -34.67 -5.09
N GLU A 835 47.18 -33.95 -6.19
CA GLU A 835 47.15 -32.49 -6.22
C GLU A 835 45.96 -31.95 -5.43
N GLN A 836 44.76 -32.53 -5.56
CA GLN A 836 43.60 -32.12 -4.76
C GLN A 836 43.77 -32.41 -3.25
N ARG A 837 44.50 -33.47 -2.88
CA ARG A 837 44.72 -33.87 -1.49
C ARG A 837 45.95 -33.21 -0.83
N LEU A 838 47.00 -32.90 -1.59
CA LEU A 838 48.27 -32.34 -1.11
C LEU A 838 48.35 -30.81 -1.21
N HIS A 839 47.62 -30.16 -2.12
CA HIS A 839 47.75 -28.72 -2.29
C HIS A 839 46.91 -27.88 -1.31
N LYS A 840 47.63 -27.29 -0.35
CA LYS A 840 47.30 -26.02 0.31
C LYS A 840 47.55 -24.78 -0.60
N LYS A 841 47.93 -24.95 -1.88
CA LYS A 841 48.20 -23.84 -2.82
C LYS A 841 47.34 -23.92 -4.09
N PRO A 842 46.85 -22.79 -4.62
CA PRO A 842 46.13 -22.74 -5.89
C PRO A 842 47.01 -23.24 -7.07
N LEU A 843 46.43 -24.02 -7.98
CA LEU A 843 47.03 -24.39 -9.28
C LEU A 843 47.40 -23.14 -10.10
N ASN A 844 48.55 -23.18 -10.77
CA ASN A 844 49.06 -22.06 -11.58
C ASN A 844 48.25 -21.91 -12.88
N PRO A 845 47.76 -20.73 -13.28
CA PRO A 845 46.90 -20.57 -14.47
C PRO A 845 47.56 -20.97 -15.80
N LEU A 846 48.89 -20.88 -15.88
CA LEU A 846 49.65 -21.12 -17.12
C LEU A 846 49.74 -22.60 -17.53
N SER A 847 49.54 -23.57 -16.63
CA SER A 847 49.52 -24.99 -17.01
C SER A 847 48.14 -25.46 -17.52
N ILE A 848 47.12 -24.60 -17.44
CA ILE A 848 45.71 -24.94 -17.73
C ILE A 848 45.36 -24.72 -19.22
N LEU A 849 46.13 -23.91 -19.94
CA LEU A 849 45.93 -23.63 -21.36
C LEU A 849 46.65 -24.65 -22.27
N ASP A 850 47.85 -25.11 -21.91
CA ASP A 850 48.64 -26.01 -22.76
C ASP A 850 48.22 -27.49 -22.70
N ALA A 851 47.55 -27.93 -21.64
CA ALA A 851 47.16 -29.34 -21.49
C ALA A 851 45.96 -29.74 -22.36
N GLY A 852 45.22 -28.78 -22.92
CA GLY A 852 44.03 -29.04 -23.74
C GLY A 852 44.31 -29.41 -25.20
N GLU A 853 45.48 -29.05 -25.74
CA GLU A 853 45.76 -29.22 -27.17
C GLU A 853 46.55 -30.49 -27.52
N ARG A 854 47.15 -31.20 -26.54
CA ARG A 854 48.06 -32.33 -26.85
C ARG A 854 47.43 -33.73 -26.85
N GLY A 855 46.14 -33.89 -26.58
CA GLY A 855 45.54 -35.22 -26.34
C GLY A 855 44.50 -35.74 -27.36
N GLY A 856 44.11 -34.96 -28.37
CA GLY A 856 43.01 -35.34 -29.27
C GLY A 856 43.45 -35.98 -30.58
N ARG A 857 43.59 -37.32 -30.63
CA ARG A 857 43.58 -38.05 -31.91
C ARG A 857 42.18 -38.00 -32.52
N THR A 858 41.97 -37.13 -33.50
CA THR A 858 40.78 -37.14 -34.38
C THR A 858 40.80 -38.37 -35.29
N PRO A 859 39.70 -39.13 -35.46
CA PRO A 859 39.58 -40.06 -36.57
C PRO A 859 39.34 -39.28 -37.87
N LYS A 860 40.23 -39.44 -38.84
CA LYS A 860 40.03 -39.00 -40.23
C LYS A 860 38.86 -39.79 -40.82
N HIS A 861 37.79 -39.12 -41.23
CA HIS A 861 36.88 -39.64 -42.24
C HIS A 861 37.03 -38.87 -43.56
N SER A 862 37.29 -39.67 -44.58
CA SER A 862 37.48 -39.44 -46.01
C SER A 862 36.60 -38.37 -46.65
N ALA A 863 37.23 -37.62 -47.55
CA ALA A 863 36.58 -36.88 -48.62
C ALA A 863 35.77 -37.79 -49.55
N ALA A 864 34.64 -37.29 -50.04
CA ALA A 864 34.07 -37.65 -51.34
C ALA A 864 33.41 -36.41 -51.94
N ALA A 865 33.82 -36.08 -53.15
CA ALA A 865 33.40 -34.93 -53.94
C ALA A 865 31.94 -35.05 -54.41
N GLY A 866 31.32 -33.90 -54.70
CA GLY A 866 30.00 -33.84 -55.30
C GLY A 866 29.55 -32.42 -55.62
N THR A 867 30.24 -31.77 -56.55
CA THR A 867 29.75 -30.58 -57.25
C THR A 867 28.49 -30.92 -58.04
N ALA A 868 27.37 -30.25 -57.78
CA ALA A 868 26.32 -30.03 -58.76
C ALA A 868 25.58 -28.72 -58.50
N ARG A 869 25.51 -27.95 -59.58
CA ARG A 869 24.98 -26.62 -59.81
C ARG A 869 23.52 -26.74 -60.28
N LYS A 870 22.70 -25.69 -60.05
CA LYS A 870 21.48 -25.22 -60.78
C LYS A 870 20.27 -24.97 -59.85
N GLU A 871 19.90 -23.71 -59.63
CA GLU A 871 18.99 -22.84 -60.44
C GLU A 871 17.53 -23.00 -60.02
N ALA A 872 17.03 -22.03 -59.25
CA ALA A 872 15.85 -21.18 -59.52
C ALA A 872 15.71 -20.17 -58.38
#